data_AF-A0A934ZF29-F1
#
_entry.id   AF-A0A934ZF29-F1
#
_cell.length_a   1.000
_cell.length_b   1.000
_cell.length_c   1.000
_cell.angle_alpha   90.00
_cell.angle_beta   90.00
_cell.angle_gamma   90.00
#
_symmetry.space_group_name_H-M   'P 1'
#
loop_
_entity.id
_entity.type
_entity.pdbx_description
1 polymer ?
#
loop_
_entity_poly.entity_id
_entity_poly.type
_entity_poly.pdbx_seq_one_letter_code
_entity_poly.pdbx_strand_id
1 'polypeptide(L)'
;MREASEKTDRFALTEVELMPLAGAAGSLLGERDGLVGRYVRHDEKEGDVEVTRIDQKTWRGSYTPDALVDWPGADAMRAIGVSTGWSESQGDEFTIHGEGGEEHPAGSFGGDAWKIAGFSILPRAQWLHYLTARDEASSRALRAITDEAARAILTAASEDGTDDDDDVTHALAAVKAQLPGVTSEVLQRGVALVAKAAATHAAGLAALQDRGGGDGGVTDDAVTEALPQLPTEGWESGSCVTDMTAMAAAFLDKARGKLTGSRILWERHIERLARLACYAASRPTASDAARATLRELLSGLAASRMLGLTVTRAELQVKTGSSFLARPKDKHIWIAGEGDAALFARITTDDEDEPTQTVLVLTHGDRLAVPGDATVTWQETVTIPDDRAFIEGFLRELDARGPVAHEPGAAALVASETSLTLAEAALLLAGLPGFGEYRSDFLGKELRETLGLKVTDASRAKQKLRELPNDQLFALLVGAAGVSAPEGFWAAGAEEGSSARALIKTAKALFGKAVEVSEELVAQAEKECSVPLPTRKALAMVLTAAEADNLWLKPRPGPVEWNHLGDSGDFFSEDVLATIARLVPYLGATLPVGDAYRAAIPALYDAAKKNLEAPDFLLPLGSRYEEDEKKRAPVLDQVGGKKIRVKIGSDEEREGRDNGVVLAVDEGGDSIGFSLRTSGLRAHRAAVLPYLTGTDEDGGVYGVDGAKAAYYLLSKDCEELVESVRRSTAPEGSYELDPRVSAKETVASLREATGLDEDAAALYLQMLALPNPTKKLVLLVNGWKPARYEAAAQALVKQKLVIEGKRERAGREIFLPGAWDKKSRGLSMEAYKASTWDRLCFDEAQVTVAPRTLYERAYARLSSGDKPGFEDVTKRKQK
;
A
#
# COMPACT_ATOMS: atom_id res chain seq x y z
N MET A 1 23.73 19.46 23.25
CA MET A 1 22.76 18.35 23.40
C MET A 1 21.95 18.43 24.68
N ARG A 2 22.53 18.27 25.88
CA ARG A 2 21.78 18.37 27.15
C ARG A 2 21.01 19.69 27.27
N GLU A 3 21.68 20.83 27.04
CA GLU A 3 21.03 22.15 27.04
C GLU A 3 19.92 22.30 25.98
N ALA A 4 20.06 21.66 24.82
CA ALA A 4 19.04 21.68 23.76
C ALA A 4 17.82 20.83 24.11
N SER A 5 18.01 19.72 24.83
CA SER A 5 16.93 18.88 25.36
C SER A 5 16.24 19.49 26.58
N GLU A 6 16.93 20.35 27.33
CA GLU A 6 16.44 20.97 28.56
C GLU A 6 15.88 22.38 28.33
N LYS A 7 15.96 22.90 27.09
CA LYS A 7 15.34 24.18 26.71
C LYS A 7 13.82 24.10 26.91
N THR A 8 13.28 24.98 27.75
CA THR A 8 11.85 25.16 27.95
C THR A 8 11.28 26.13 26.90
N ASP A 9 11.36 25.75 25.63
CA ASP A 9 10.65 26.41 24.53
C ASP A 9 9.60 25.44 23.93
N ARG A 10 9.01 25.77 22.78
CA ARG A 10 7.99 24.93 22.13
C ARG A 10 8.57 23.76 21.31
N PHE A 11 9.89 23.64 21.22
CA PHE A 11 10.57 22.68 20.35
C PHE A 11 11.10 21.48 21.14
N ALA A 12 10.64 20.27 20.77
CA ALA A 12 11.12 19.01 21.33
C ALA A 12 12.28 18.46 20.49
N LEU A 13 13.35 17.98 21.13
CA LEU A 13 14.45 17.30 20.46
C LEU A 13 13.98 15.93 19.93
N THR A 14 14.06 15.71 18.62
CA THR A 14 13.56 14.49 17.96
C THR A 14 14.68 13.63 17.37
N GLU A 15 15.74 14.24 16.87
CA GLU A 15 16.82 13.55 16.16
C GLU A 15 18.19 14.07 16.61
N VAL A 16 19.15 13.16 16.71
CA VAL A 16 20.54 13.47 17.00
C VAL A 16 21.42 12.57 16.15
N GLU A 17 22.22 13.19 15.29
CA GLU A 17 23.23 12.53 14.50
C GLU A 17 24.59 13.06 14.92
N LEU A 18 25.46 12.18 15.39
CA LEU A 18 26.79 12.54 15.85
C LEU A 18 27.75 11.39 15.57
N MET A 19 28.79 11.66 14.80
CA MET A 19 29.80 10.65 14.48
C MET A 19 31.22 11.24 14.52
N PRO A 20 32.21 10.47 15.00
CA PRO A 20 33.60 10.83 14.84
C PRO A 20 34.01 10.65 13.37
N LEU A 21 34.61 11.68 12.77
CA LEU A 21 35.07 11.63 11.39
C LEU A 21 36.46 12.24 11.26
N ALA A 22 37.48 11.39 11.16
CA ALA A 22 38.86 11.81 11.05
C ALA A 22 39.12 12.50 9.70
N GLY A 23 39.81 13.64 9.71
CA GLY A 23 40.15 14.38 8.48
C GLY A 23 39.03 15.27 7.94
N ALA A 24 37.92 15.42 8.65
CA ALA A 24 36.82 16.33 8.30
C ALA A 24 37.05 17.80 8.71
N ALA A 25 38.28 18.18 9.06
CA ALA A 25 38.61 19.55 9.44
C ALA A 25 38.32 20.50 8.26
N GLY A 26 37.50 21.52 8.49
CA GLY A 26 37.02 22.42 7.42
C GLY A 26 35.85 21.87 6.61
N SER A 27 35.14 20.86 7.11
CA SER A 27 33.94 20.31 6.49
C SER A 27 32.91 21.42 6.18
N LEU A 28 32.41 21.44 4.95
CA LEU A 28 31.32 22.35 4.56
C LEU A 28 30.01 22.05 5.31
N LEU A 29 29.87 20.87 5.92
CA LEU A 29 28.72 20.48 6.72
C LEU A 29 28.92 20.75 8.23
N GLY A 30 30.03 21.39 8.60
CA GLY A 30 30.36 21.69 9.98
C GLY A 30 31.10 20.55 10.68
N GLU A 31 32.11 20.91 11.45
CA GLU A 31 32.91 20.02 12.26
C GLU A 31 33.25 20.72 13.58
N ARG A 32 33.31 19.95 14.67
CA ARG A 32 33.75 20.45 15.96
C ARG A 32 34.38 19.33 16.78
N ASP A 33 35.61 19.55 17.23
CA ASP A 33 36.35 18.66 18.13
C ASP A 33 36.49 17.21 17.60
N GLY A 34 36.63 17.04 16.28
CA GLY A 34 36.73 15.75 15.59
C GLY A 34 35.40 15.05 15.34
N LEU A 35 34.28 15.75 15.58
CA LEU A 35 32.93 15.25 15.39
C LEU A 35 32.22 16.01 14.27
N VAL A 36 31.39 15.30 13.52
CA VAL A 36 30.45 15.86 12.56
C VAL A 36 29.03 15.42 12.90
N GLY A 37 28.04 16.14 12.38
CA GLY A 37 26.63 15.83 12.55
C GLY A 37 25.79 17.02 13.00
N ARG A 38 24.57 16.72 13.45
CA ARG A 38 23.51 17.70 13.71
C ARG A 38 22.53 17.20 14.76
N TYR A 39 21.65 18.08 15.21
CA TYR A 39 20.47 17.70 15.95
C TYR A 39 19.25 18.46 15.46
N VAL A 40 18.09 17.83 15.57
CA VAL A 40 16.82 18.34 15.06
C VAL A 40 15.83 18.47 16.21
N ARG A 41 15.09 19.58 16.23
CA ARG A 41 14.02 19.85 17.18
C ARG A 41 12.75 20.24 16.42
N HIS A 42 11.59 19.70 16.79
CA HIS A 42 10.31 19.98 16.14
C HIS A 42 9.37 20.78 17.06
N ASP A 43 8.64 21.73 16.50
CA ASP A 43 7.46 22.32 17.13
C ASP A 43 6.28 21.35 16.97
N GLU A 44 5.84 20.74 18.09
CA GLU A 44 4.77 19.74 18.12
C GLU A 44 3.40 20.28 17.66
N LYS A 45 3.24 21.59 17.48
CA LYS A 45 1.95 22.24 17.23
C LYS A 45 1.85 22.90 15.86
N GLU A 46 2.88 23.61 15.43
CA GLU A 46 2.90 24.32 14.14
C GLU A 46 3.62 23.53 13.03
N GLY A 47 4.40 22.49 13.38
CA GLY A 47 5.10 21.63 12.41
C GLY A 47 6.46 22.15 11.96
N ASP A 48 6.89 23.32 12.44
CA ASP A 48 8.21 23.89 12.17
C ASP A 48 9.35 23.02 12.74
N VAL A 49 10.49 23.05 12.07
CA VAL A 49 11.70 22.29 12.40
C VAL A 49 12.87 23.25 12.64
N GLU A 50 13.67 22.97 13.67
CA GLU A 50 14.96 23.60 13.94
C GLU A 50 16.08 22.56 13.80
N VAL A 51 16.94 22.73 12.79
CA VAL A 51 18.11 21.87 12.54
C VAL A 51 19.36 22.64 12.92
N THR A 52 20.18 22.07 13.81
CA THR A 52 21.43 22.69 14.24
C THR A 52 22.62 21.76 14.03
N ARG A 53 23.62 22.23 13.29
CA ARG A 53 24.90 21.54 13.08
C ARG A 53 25.75 21.55 14.34
N ILE A 54 26.72 20.65 14.43
CA ILE A 54 27.60 20.54 15.61
C ILE A 54 28.45 21.80 15.86
N ASP A 55 28.76 22.56 14.80
CA ASP A 55 29.46 23.85 14.86
C ASP A 55 28.55 25.04 15.24
N GLN A 56 27.32 24.75 15.70
CA GLN A 56 26.34 25.69 16.24
C GLN A 56 25.67 26.61 15.21
N LYS A 57 25.73 26.28 13.92
CA LYS A 57 24.89 26.94 12.92
C LYS A 57 23.52 26.29 12.87
N THR A 58 22.48 27.13 12.92
CA THR A 58 21.08 26.70 13.01
C THR A 58 20.29 27.19 11.81
N TRP A 59 19.43 26.33 11.29
CA TRP A 59 18.44 26.61 10.26
C TRP A 59 17.04 26.28 10.80
N ARG A 60 16.02 27.00 10.32
CA ARG A 60 14.61 26.78 10.66
C ARG A 60 13.75 26.80 9.41
N GLY A 61 12.76 25.90 9.33
CA GLY A 61 11.80 25.85 8.25
C GLY A 61 10.70 24.80 8.47
N SER A 62 9.85 24.59 7.47
CA SER A 62 8.68 23.70 7.55
C SER A 62 8.96 22.23 7.21
N TYR A 63 10.23 21.88 6.96
CA TYR A 63 10.69 20.52 6.64
C TYR A 63 12.05 20.26 7.28
N THR A 64 12.46 19.00 7.36
CA THR A 64 13.81 18.61 7.82
C THR A 64 14.71 18.40 6.61
N PRO A 65 15.70 19.28 6.31
CA PRO A 65 16.67 19.01 5.26
C PRO A 65 17.52 17.77 5.59
N ASP A 66 18.18 17.16 4.62
CA ASP A 66 19.13 16.06 4.84
C ASP A 66 20.51 16.59 5.26
N ALA A 67 20.93 17.74 4.71
CA ALA A 67 22.18 18.39 5.08
C ALA A 67 22.08 19.92 5.08
N LEU A 68 22.94 20.56 5.88
CA LEU A 68 23.14 22.02 5.90
C LEU A 68 24.57 22.34 5.51
N VAL A 69 24.76 22.99 4.37
CA VAL A 69 26.07 23.23 3.78
C VAL A 69 26.45 24.71 3.83
N ASP A 70 27.72 24.97 4.16
CA ASP A 70 28.36 26.25 3.92
C ASP A 70 28.61 26.41 2.44
N TRP A 71 27.80 27.25 1.79
CA TRP A 71 27.81 27.36 0.34
C TRP A 71 29.02 28.20 -0.12
N PRO A 72 29.96 27.66 -0.93
CA PRO A 72 31.27 28.30 -1.14
C PRO A 72 31.22 29.73 -1.68
N GLY A 73 31.48 30.76 -0.89
CA GLY A 73 31.38 32.16 -1.33
C GLY A 73 29.99 32.79 -1.20
N ALA A 74 29.12 32.23 -0.35
CA ALA A 74 27.94 32.89 0.17
C ALA A 74 28.07 33.07 1.69
N ASP A 75 27.41 34.08 2.24
CA ASP A 75 27.40 34.33 3.68
C ASP A 75 26.36 33.46 4.42
N ALA A 76 25.35 32.97 3.69
CA ALA A 76 24.29 32.12 4.22
C ALA A 76 24.49 30.65 3.84
N MET A 77 24.15 29.74 4.77
CA MET A 77 24.09 28.30 4.51
C MET A 77 23.00 27.96 3.48
N ARG A 78 23.03 26.73 2.97
CA ARG A 78 21.96 26.16 2.13
C ARG A 78 21.48 24.85 2.72
N ALA A 79 20.16 24.66 2.67
CA ALA A 79 19.54 23.37 2.92
C ALA A 79 19.70 22.50 1.65
N ILE A 80 20.09 21.25 1.87
CA ILE A 80 20.21 20.23 0.83
C ILE A 80 19.29 19.07 1.17
N GLY A 81 18.52 18.61 0.18
CA GLY A 81 17.87 17.30 0.19
C GLY A 81 18.70 16.27 -0.57
N VAL A 82 18.62 15.00 -0.18
CA VAL A 82 19.38 13.89 -0.76
C VAL A 82 18.42 12.76 -1.14
N SER A 83 18.41 12.39 -2.41
CA SER A 83 17.79 11.16 -2.89
C SER A 83 18.87 10.13 -3.24
N THR A 84 18.90 9.00 -2.53
CA THR A 84 19.91 7.96 -2.74
C THR A 84 19.53 7.05 -3.90
N GLY A 85 20.46 6.83 -4.84
CA GLY A 85 20.27 5.84 -5.91
C GLY A 85 20.09 4.42 -5.35
N TRP A 86 19.17 3.65 -5.93
CA TRP A 86 18.78 2.31 -5.46
C TRP A 86 19.85 1.23 -5.67
N SER A 87 20.90 1.51 -6.46
CA SER A 87 22.01 0.60 -6.76
C SER A 87 23.37 1.24 -6.51
N GLU A 88 24.44 0.43 -6.55
CA GLU A 88 25.82 0.94 -6.51
C GLU A 88 26.25 1.64 -7.81
N SER A 89 25.54 1.42 -8.92
CA SER A 89 25.81 2.03 -10.23
C SER A 89 25.14 3.40 -10.41
N GLN A 90 24.21 3.78 -9.53
CA GLN A 90 23.58 5.11 -9.50
C GLN A 90 24.15 5.96 -8.35
N GLY A 91 24.50 7.22 -8.65
CA GLY A 91 24.93 8.19 -7.64
C GLY A 91 23.75 8.84 -6.91
N ASP A 92 24.03 9.55 -5.82
CA ASP A 92 23.00 10.33 -5.12
C ASP A 92 22.62 11.57 -5.94
N GLU A 93 21.34 11.96 -5.86
CA GLU A 93 20.84 13.25 -6.33
C GLU A 93 20.70 14.22 -5.16
N PHE A 94 21.18 15.44 -5.33
CA PHE A 94 21.19 16.49 -4.32
C PHE A 94 20.31 17.65 -4.77
N THR A 95 19.32 18.01 -3.96
CA THR A 95 18.46 19.19 -4.19
C THR A 95 18.96 20.36 -3.36
N ILE A 96 19.02 21.58 -3.94
CA ILE A 96 19.49 22.79 -3.25
C ILE A 96 18.30 23.72 -3.06
N HIS A 97 18.04 24.15 -1.83
CA HIS A 97 17.01 25.15 -1.55
C HIS A 97 17.57 26.57 -1.55
N GLY A 98 16.72 27.57 -1.80
CA GLY A 98 17.08 28.99 -1.73
C GLY A 98 17.51 29.46 -0.32
N GLU A 99 17.95 30.71 -0.20
CA GLU A 99 18.45 31.31 1.06
C GLU A 99 17.42 31.27 2.21
N GLY A 100 16.14 31.31 1.88
CA GLY A 100 15.04 31.26 2.85
C GLY A 100 14.56 29.85 3.20
N GLY A 101 15.13 28.79 2.62
CA GLY A 101 14.60 27.44 2.79
C GLY A 101 13.20 27.27 2.20
N GLU A 102 12.93 27.91 1.06
CA GLU A 102 11.66 27.80 0.34
C GLU A 102 11.31 26.33 0.06
N GLU A 103 10.01 26.02 0.07
CA GLU A 103 9.46 24.67 -0.12
C GLU A 103 9.88 24.07 -1.48
N HIS A 104 10.11 24.91 -2.49
CA HIS A 104 10.61 24.50 -3.78
C HIS A 104 12.14 24.63 -3.87
N PRO A 105 12.84 23.57 -4.32
CA PRO A 105 14.29 23.64 -4.53
C PRO A 105 14.62 24.64 -5.64
N ALA A 106 15.73 25.36 -5.47
CA ALA A 106 16.32 26.21 -6.51
C ALA A 106 16.92 25.39 -7.66
N GLY A 107 17.19 24.10 -7.43
CA GLY A 107 17.60 23.13 -8.45
C GLY A 107 18.11 21.82 -7.84
N SER A 108 18.36 20.83 -8.70
CA SER A 108 18.92 19.52 -8.32
C SER A 108 20.18 19.22 -9.13
N PHE A 109 21.10 18.45 -8.55
CA PHE A 109 22.35 18.02 -9.17
C PHE A 109 22.72 16.59 -8.74
N GLY A 110 23.20 15.76 -9.67
CA GLY A 110 23.33 14.30 -9.48
C GLY A 110 22.34 13.54 -10.37
N GLY A 111 22.46 12.22 -10.44
CA GLY A 111 21.75 11.41 -11.45
C GLY A 111 22.15 11.74 -12.90
N ASP A 112 21.33 11.31 -13.87
CA ASP A 112 21.58 11.52 -15.32
C ASP A 112 21.59 13.01 -15.73
N ALA A 113 21.03 13.90 -14.91
CA ALA A 113 20.82 15.31 -15.23
C ALA A 113 22.11 16.15 -15.39
N TRP A 114 23.25 15.73 -14.83
CA TRP A 114 24.48 16.56 -14.80
C TRP A 114 25.79 15.87 -15.23
N LYS A 115 25.72 14.72 -15.91
CA LYS A 115 26.88 14.15 -16.64
C LYS A 115 27.57 15.19 -17.55
N ILE A 116 26.82 16.22 -17.94
CA ILE A 116 27.15 17.31 -18.88
C ILE A 116 28.20 18.30 -18.35
N ALA A 117 28.46 18.42 -17.04
CA ALA A 117 29.47 19.35 -16.51
C ALA A 117 30.88 18.74 -16.36
N GLY A 118 31.12 17.57 -16.97
CA GLY A 118 32.39 16.85 -16.92
C GLY A 118 32.61 16.01 -15.65
N PHE A 119 31.57 15.83 -14.83
CA PHE A 119 31.58 14.93 -13.67
C PHE A 119 30.69 13.73 -13.97
N SER A 120 31.28 12.54 -14.10
CA SER A 120 30.55 11.32 -14.43
C SER A 120 29.71 10.78 -13.28
N ILE A 121 30.15 10.99 -12.03
CA ILE A 121 29.48 10.54 -10.79
C ILE A 121 29.77 11.54 -9.66
N LEU A 122 28.76 11.92 -8.89
CA LEU A 122 28.93 12.64 -7.63
C LEU A 122 29.19 11.66 -6.48
N PRO A 123 30.03 12.01 -5.49
CA PRO A 123 30.24 11.16 -4.34
C PRO A 123 28.97 11.09 -3.47
N ARG A 124 28.72 9.95 -2.83
CA ARG A 124 27.56 9.77 -1.93
C ARG A 124 27.55 10.82 -0.81
N ALA A 125 26.37 11.12 -0.26
CA ALA A 125 26.16 12.17 0.72
C ALA A 125 27.11 12.09 1.92
N GLN A 126 27.44 10.89 2.39
CA GLN A 126 28.42 10.66 3.47
C GLN A 126 29.83 11.23 3.20
N TRP A 127 30.21 11.41 1.94
CA TRP A 127 31.52 11.93 1.52
C TRP A 127 31.55 13.45 1.37
N LEU A 128 30.40 14.13 1.43
CA LEU A 128 30.32 15.60 1.33
C LEU A 128 31.18 16.29 2.40
N HIS A 129 31.40 15.63 3.54
CA HIS A 129 32.26 16.14 4.61
C HIS A 129 33.71 16.42 4.18
N TYR A 130 34.19 15.77 3.11
CA TYR A 130 35.56 15.91 2.60
C TYR A 130 35.67 16.84 1.40
N LEU A 131 34.55 17.39 0.91
CA LEU A 131 34.59 18.36 -0.18
C LEU A 131 35.12 19.71 0.30
N THR A 132 35.90 20.36 -0.56
CA THR A 132 36.46 21.69 -0.31
C THR A 132 36.13 22.62 -1.45
N ALA A 133 35.97 23.91 -1.14
CA ALA A 133 35.75 24.94 -2.14
C ALA A 133 36.99 25.06 -3.05
N ARG A 134 36.79 24.87 -4.36
CA ARG A 134 37.89 24.96 -5.34
C ARG A 134 38.38 26.39 -5.54
N ASP A 135 37.45 27.33 -5.69
CA ASP A 135 37.74 28.76 -5.90
C ASP A 135 36.53 29.58 -5.43
N GLU A 136 36.58 30.06 -4.19
CA GLU A 136 35.51 30.87 -3.61
C GLU A 136 35.33 32.22 -4.29
N ALA A 137 36.39 32.78 -4.90
CA ALA A 137 36.29 34.05 -5.60
C ALA A 137 35.48 33.90 -6.89
N SER A 138 35.76 32.84 -7.66
CA SER A 138 34.96 32.46 -8.81
C SER A 138 33.51 32.16 -8.41
N SER A 139 33.28 31.43 -7.31
CA SER A 139 31.91 31.17 -6.84
C SER A 139 31.18 32.44 -6.41
N ARG A 140 31.84 33.40 -5.75
CA ARG A 140 31.28 34.73 -5.46
C ARG A 140 30.90 35.47 -6.74
N ALA A 141 31.76 35.45 -7.76
CA ALA A 141 31.49 36.09 -9.04
C ALA A 141 30.28 35.45 -9.76
N LEU A 142 30.15 34.12 -9.72
CA LEU A 142 28.99 33.41 -10.30
C LEU A 142 27.67 33.79 -9.61
N ARG A 143 27.67 34.02 -8.29
CA ARG A 143 26.46 34.47 -7.57
C ARG A 143 26.07 35.90 -7.88
N ALA A 144 27.00 36.72 -8.35
CA ALA A 144 26.76 38.10 -8.74
C ALA A 144 26.41 38.24 -10.24
N ILE A 145 26.15 37.14 -10.94
CA ILE A 145 25.76 37.19 -12.36
C ILE A 145 24.46 37.98 -12.53
N THR A 146 24.45 38.84 -13.55
CA THR A 146 23.27 39.62 -13.94
C THR A 146 22.49 38.90 -15.04
N ASP A 147 21.18 39.17 -15.15
CA ASP A 147 20.34 38.66 -16.23
C ASP A 147 20.90 38.99 -17.62
N GLU A 148 21.49 40.18 -17.81
CA GLU A 148 22.09 40.57 -19.10
C GLU A 148 23.27 39.68 -19.48
N ALA A 149 24.19 39.45 -18.54
CA ALA A 149 25.32 38.55 -18.71
C ALA A 149 24.87 37.10 -18.98
N ALA A 150 23.87 36.62 -18.24
CA ALA A 150 23.30 35.28 -18.44
C ALA A 150 22.68 35.13 -19.83
N ARG A 151 21.88 36.11 -20.29
CA ARG A 151 21.30 36.13 -21.65
C ARG A 151 22.38 36.13 -22.72
N ALA A 152 23.42 36.94 -22.57
CA ALA A 152 24.52 37.00 -23.53
C ALA A 152 25.27 35.66 -23.65
N ILE A 153 25.48 34.97 -22.52
CA ILE A 153 26.08 33.64 -22.49
C ILE A 153 25.14 32.61 -23.17
N LEU A 154 23.85 32.63 -22.87
CA LEU A 154 22.86 31.72 -23.48
C LEU A 154 22.72 31.93 -24.99
N THR A 155 22.74 33.19 -25.46
CA THR A 155 22.74 33.51 -26.89
C THR A 155 23.97 32.94 -27.58
N ALA A 156 25.17 33.15 -27.03
CA ALA A 156 26.39 32.58 -27.59
C ALA A 156 26.35 31.04 -27.57
N ALA A 157 25.83 30.43 -26.51
CA ALA A 157 25.70 28.99 -26.39
C ALA A 157 24.74 28.38 -27.43
N SER A 158 23.77 29.14 -27.95
CA SER A 158 22.90 28.69 -29.05
C SER A 158 23.60 28.57 -30.41
N GLU A 159 24.81 29.13 -30.54
CA GLU A 159 25.66 29.00 -31.72
C GLU A 159 26.59 27.77 -31.64
N ASP A 160 26.73 27.15 -30.46
CA ASP A 160 27.47 25.91 -30.28
C ASP A 160 26.70 24.72 -30.87
N GLY A 161 27.39 23.83 -31.57
CA GLY A 161 26.76 22.71 -32.28
C GLY A 161 26.02 21.74 -31.34
N THR A 162 24.87 21.22 -31.80
CA THR A 162 24.06 20.26 -31.03
C THR A 162 24.53 18.81 -31.14
N ASP A 163 25.43 18.51 -32.07
CA ASP A 163 25.83 17.13 -32.40
C ASP A 163 27.02 16.61 -31.58
N ASP A 164 27.78 17.50 -30.94
CA ASP A 164 28.93 17.18 -30.10
C ASP A 164 28.76 17.86 -28.75
N ASP A 165 28.43 17.12 -27.70
CA ASP A 165 28.15 17.65 -26.36
C ASP A 165 29.33 18.44 -25.76
N ASP A 166 30.57 18.14 -26.15
CA ASP A 166 31.79 18.78 -25.63
C ASP A 166 32.12 20.13 -26.29
N ASP A 167 31.53 20.46 -27.43
CA ASP A 167 31.76 21.75 -28.11
C ASP A 167 31.06 22.90 -27.38
N VAL A 168 31.83 23.72 -26.69
CA VAL A 168 31.35 24.90 -25.95
C VAL A 168 32.14 26.15 -26.33
N THR A 169 32.57 26.24 -27.59
CA THR A 169 33.53 27.25 -28.04
C THR A 169 32.98 28.68 -27.85
N HIS A 170 31.74 28.93 -28.29
CA HIS A 170 31.10 30.25 -28.21
C HIS A 170 30.63 30.54 -26.78
N ALA A 171 30.03 29.55 -26.09
CA ALA A 171 29.64 29.68 -24.69
C ALA A 171 30.85 29.99 -23.79
N LEU A 172 31.99 29.32 -23.98
CA LEU A 172 33.20 29.55 -23.18
C LEU A 172 33.81 30.93 -23.42
N ALA A 173 33.82 31.40 -24.68
CA ALA A 173 34.26 32.75 -25.00
C ALA A 173 33.36 33.81 -24.33
N ALA A 174 32.04 33.60 -24.37
CA ALA A 174 31.08 34.48 -23.71
C ALA A 174 31.23 34.46 -22.18
N VAL A 175 31.43 33.30 -21.56
CA VAL A 175 31.70 33.18 -20.11
C VAL A 175 32.93 33.99 -19.72
N LYS A 176 34.04 33.88 -20.47
CA LYS A 176 35.27 34.66 -20.18
C LYS A 176 35.06 36.17 -20.31
N ALA A 177 34.24 36.60 -21.27
CA ALA A 177 33.96 38.01 -21.52
C ALA A 177 32.99 38.61 -20.48
N GLN A 178 31.92 37.89 -20.17
CA GLN A 178 30.82 38.37 -19.31
C GLN A 178 31.09 38.14 -17.83
N LEU A 179 31.93 37.16 -17.46
CA LEU A 179 32.23 36.79 -16.09
C LEU A 179 33.75 36.83 -15.81
N PRO A 180 34.41 38.00 -15.93
CA PRO A 180 35.86 38.12 -15.73
C PRO A 180 36.31 37.78 -14.29
N GLY A 181 35.40 37.82 -13.33
CA GLY A 181 35.64 37.40 -11.94
C GLY A 181 35.70 35.88 -11.74
N VAL A 182 35.32 35.08 -12.74
CA VAL A 182 35.43 33.61 -12.72
C VAL A 182 36.77 33.24 -13.32
N THR A 183 37.77 33.01 -12.48
CA THR A 183 39.17 32.81 -12.88
C THR A 183 39.56 31.35 -13.09
N SER A 184 38.80 30.42 -12.52
CA SER A 184 39.07 28.98 -12.66
C SER A 184 38.63 28.48 -14.04
N GLU A 185 39.57 27.99 -14.85
CA GLU A 185 39.29 27.47 -16.19
C GLU A 185 38.29 26.31 -16.18
N VAL A 186 38.32 25.47 -15.14
CA VAL A 186 37.37 24.37 -15.00
C VAL A 186 35.95 24.87 -14.71
N LEU A 187 35.81 25.93 -13.90
CA LEU A 187 34.51 26.55 -13.65
C LEU A 187 34.00 27.29 -14.90
N GLN A 188 34.87 27.98 -15.63
CA GLN A 188 34.50 28.62 -16.90
C GLN A 188 33.94 27.59 -17.90
N ARG A 189 34.60 26.45 -18.06
CA ARG A 189 34.12 25.35 -18.93
C ARG A 189 32.81 24.75 -18.42
N GLY A 190 32.68 24.51 -17.11
CA GLY A 190 31.45 23.99 -16.51
C GLY A 190 30.24 24.90 -16.75
N VAL A 191 30.41 26.21 -16.59
CA VAL A 191 29.35 27.20 -16.86
C VAL A 191 28.96 27.22 -18.33
N ALA A 192 29.93 27.08 -19.24
CA ALA A 192 29.68 27.03 -20.67
C ALA A 192 28.85 25.78 -21.05
N LEU A 193 29.17 24.62 -20.48
CA LEU A 193 28.41 23.38 -20.66
C LEU A 193 26.96 23.50 -20.16
N VAL A 194 26.76 24.13 -19.00
CA VAL A 194 25.41 24.42 -18.47
C VAL A 194 24.63 25.35 -19.40
N ALA A 195 25.27 26.42 -19.89
CA ALA A 195 24.62 27.35 -20.81
C ALA A 195 24.22 26.69 -22.12
N LYS A 196 25.05 25.79 -22.65
CA LYS A 196 24.73 25.00 -23.84
C LYS A 196 23.53 24.08 -23.61
N ALA A 197 23.52 23.32 -22.52
CA ALA A 197 22.37 22.48 -22.18
C ALA A 197 21.08 23.30 -22.10
N ALA A 198 21.11 24.45 -21.43
CA ALA A 198 19.98 25.36 -21.34
C ALA A 198 19.52 25.88 -22.72
N ALA A 199 20.47 26.23 -23.62
CA ALA A 199 20.15 26.65 -24.98
C ALA A 199 19.51 25.52 -25.80
N THR A 200 20.02 24.29 -25.71
CA THR A 200 19.44 23.11 -26.34
C THR A 200 18.02 22.84 -25.83
N HIS A 201 17.78 22.92 -24.52
CA HIS A 201 16.45 22.77 -23.96
C HIS A 201 15.50 23.90 -24.39
N ALA A 202 15.98 25.15 -24.48
CA ALA A 202 15.17 26.26 -24.98
C ALA A 202 14.77 26.08 -26.44
N ALA A 203 15.68 25.60 -27.30
CA ALA A 203 15.38 25.26 -28.68
C ALA A 203 14.38 24.10 -28.79
N GLY A 204 14.53 23.07 -27.95
CA GLY A 204 13.58 21.98 -27.82
C GLY A 204 12.18 22.45 -27.39
N LEU A 205 12.11 23.35 -26.41
CA LEU A 205 10.85 23.92 -25.92
C LEU A 205 10.16 24.75 -27.00
N ALA A 206 10.89 25.58 -27.74
CA ALA A 206 10.33 26.34 -28.87
C ALA A 206 9.78 25.39 -29.96
N ALA A 207 10.50 24.31 -30.27
CA ALA A 207 10.03 23.29 -31.21
C ALA A 207 8.81 22.50 -30.71
N LEU A 208 8.60 22.41 -29.39
CA LEU A 208 7.41 21.81 -28.78
C LEU A 208 6.21 22.76 -28.78
N GLN A 209 6.43 24.06 -28.56
CA GLN A 209 5.38 25.08 -28.66
C GLN A 209 4.79 25.16 -30.07
N ASP A 210 5.64 25.04 -31.11
CA ASP A 210 5.18 24.96 -32.51
C ASP A 210 4.41 23.65 -32.84
N ARG A 211 4.50 22.62 -31.98
CA ARG A 211 3.78 21.34 -32.13
C ARG A 211 2.43 21.30 -31.39
N GLY A 212 2.12 22.31 -30.57
CA GLY A 212 0.90 22.39 -29.77
C GLY A 212 -0.29 23.11 -30.44
N GLY A 213 -0.13 23.59 -31.68
CA GLY A 213 -1.18 24.29 -32.43
C GLY A 213 -2.17 23.34 -33.11
N GLY A 214 -3.06 22.72 -32.36
CA GLY A 214 -4.33 22.21 -32.88
C GLY A 214 -5.45 23.18 -32.50
N ASP A 215 -6.37 23.48 -33.43
CA ASP A 215 -7.46 24.45 -33.20
C ASP A 215 -8.60 23.91 -32.29
N GLY A 216 -8.42 22.78 -31.58
CA GLY A 216 -9.42 22.18 -30.69
C GLY A 216 -8.88 21.07 -29.76
N GLY A 217 -9.67 20.72 -28.73
CA GLY A 217 -9.34 19.68 -27.74
C GLY A 217 -9.06 20.26 -26.34
N VAL A 218 -9.01 19.38 -25.34
CA VAL A 218 -8.80 19.78 -23.93
C VAL A 218 -7.43 19.34 -23.45
N THR A 219 -6.80 20.11 -22.56
CA THR A 219 -5.52 19.70 -21.98
C THR A 219 -5.70 18.59 -20.96
N ASP A 220 -4.77 17.64 -20.91
CA ASP A 220 -4.77 16.56 -19.90
C ASP A 220 -4.79 17.12 -18.49
N ASP A 221 -4.01 18.18 -18.20
CA ASP A 221 -4.02 18.83 -16.90
C ASP A 221 -5.41 19.39 -16.54
N ALA A 222 -6.12 19.99 -17.49
CA ALA A 222 -7.48 20.49 -17.25
C ALA A 222 -8.49 19.34 -17.07
N VAL A 223 -8.33 18.25 -17.81
CA VAL A 223 -9.18 17.07 -17.65
C VAL A 223 -8.90 16.39 -16.31
N THR A 224 -7.66 16.23 -15.91
CA THR A 224 -7.27 15.66 -14.62
C THR A 224 -7.62 16.60 -13.47
N GLU A 225 -7.62 17.92 -13.65
CA GLU A 225 -8.17 18.85 -12.65
C GLU A 225 -9.69 18.67 -12.49
N ALA A 226 -10.40 18.50 -13.61
CA ALA A 226 -11.85 18.31 -13.61
C ALA A 226 -12.30 16.90 -13.18
N LEU A 227 -11.45 15.88 -13.41
CA LEU A 227 -11.65 14.46 -13.11
C LEU A 227 -10.36 13.86 -12.51
N PRO A 228 -9.97 14.23 -11.28
CA PRO A 228 -8.69 13.80 -10.70
C PRO A 228 -8.61 12.30 -10.38
N GLN A 229 -9.68 11.57 -10.62
CA GLN A 229 -9.81 10.14 -10.38
C GLN A 229 -9.65 9.32 -11.67
N LEU A 230 -9.43 9.97 -12.81
CA LEU A 230 -9.05 9.26 -14.02
C LEU A 230 -7.63 8.69 -13.85
N PRO A 231 -7.42 7.39 -14.14
CA PRO A 231 -6.09 6.80 -14.10
C PRO A 231 -5.17 7.48 -15.12
N THR A 232 -3.97 7.85 -14.67
CA THR A 232 -2.90 8.43 -15.49
C THR A 232 -1.62 7.61 -15.37
N GLU A 233 -0.80 7.61 -16.42
CA GLU A 233 0.58 7.12 -16.33
C GLU A 233 1.47 8.13 -15.59
N GLY A 234 2.27 7.62 -14.65
CA GLY A 234 2.97 8.43 -13.63
C GLY A 234 4.17 9.23 -14.13
N TRP A 235 4.67 8.94 -15.33
CA TRP A 235 6.02 9.34 -15.75
C TRP A 235 6.06 10.34 -16.92
N GLU A 236 4.92 10.63 -17.55
CA GLU A 236 4.85 11.64 -18.61
C GLU A 236 4.92 13.06 -18.00
N SER A 237 6.04 13.76 -18.23
CA SER A 237 6.21 15.16 -17.84
C SER A 237 5.62 16.11 -18.88
N GLY A 238 4.63 16.93 -18.48
CA GLY A 238 4.04 18.01 -19.27
C GLY A 238 2.60 17.76 -19.72
N SER A 239 1.83 18.83 -19.93
CA SER A 239 0.44 18.75 -20.40
C SER A 239 0.38 18.53 -21.92
N CYS A 240 -0.37 17.52 -22.35
CA CYS A 240 -0.76 17.31 -23.74
C CYS A 240 -2.21 17.75 -23.99
N VAL A 241 -2.60 17.82 -25.27
CA VAL A 241 -3.98 18.11 -25.70
C VAL A 241 -4.65 16.79 -26.10
N THR A 242 -5.68 16.41 -25.36
CA THR A 242 -6.61 15.33 -25.66
C THR A 242 -7.70 15.85 -26.61
N ASP A 243 -7.59 15.48 -27.90
CA ASP A 243 -8.65 15.62 -28.89
C ASP A 243 -9.20 14.24 -29.24
N MET A 244 -10.30 13.86 -28.59
CA MET A 244 -10.96 12.56 -28.81
C MET A 244 -11.43 12.36 -30.25
N THR A 245 -11.73 13.43 -30.99
CA THR A 245 -12.14 13.33 -32.40
C THR A 245 -10.95 12.95 -33.27
N ALA A 246 -9.81 13.65 -33.09
CA ALA A 246 -8.57 13.36 -33.81
C ALA A 246 -8.01 11.98 -33.46
N MET A 247 -8.01 11.61 -32.17
CA MET A 247 -7.54 10.29 -31.70
C MET A 247 -8.41 9.17 -32.26
N ALA A 248 -9.73 9.31 -32.22
CA ALA A 248 -10.67 8.37 -32.84
C ALA A 248 -10.46 8.23 -34.35
N ALA A 249 -10.27 9.35 -35.06
CA ALA A 249 -10.04 9.32 -36.49
C ALA A 249 -8.73 8.60 -36.83
N ALA A 250 -7.64 8.94 -36.14
CA ALA A 250 -6.34 8.29 -36.36
C ALA A 250 -6.39 6.78 -36.07
N PHE A 251 -7.07 6.37 -35.00
CA PHE A 251 -7.29 4.98 -34.66
C PHE A 251 -8.10 4.22 -35.73
N LEU A 252 -9.25 4.77 -36.13
CA LEU A 252 -10.18 4.07 -37.04
C LEU A 252 -9.73 4.10 -38.50
N ASP A 253 -9.11 5.19 -38.94
CA ASP A 253 -8.62 5.34 -40.31
C ASP A 253 -7.25 4.66 -40.50
N LYS A 254 -6.73 4.03 -39.44
CA LYS A 254 -5.42 3.37 -39.42
C LYS A 254 -4.30 4.30 -39.91
N ALA A 255 -4.47 5.60 -39.68
CA ALA A 255 -3.57 6.61 -40.18
C ALA A 255 -2.26 6.50 -39.39
N ARG A 256 -1.21 6.00 -40.06
CA ARG A 256 0.16 6.00 -39.52
C ARG A 256 0.66 7.44 -39.49
N GLY A 257 0.28 8.19 -38.46
CA GLY A 257 0.53 9.62 -38.27
C GLY A 257 0.75 9.99 -36.81
N LYS A 258 1.04 11.27 -36.54
CA LYS A 258 1.30 11.80 -35.19
C LYS A 258 0.01 11.77 -34.37
N LEU A 259 -0.08 10.87 -33.39
CA LEU A 259 -1.06 10.99 -32.30
C LEU A 259 -0.60 12.09 -31.34
N THR A 260 -1.56 12.83 -30.79
CA THR A 260 -1.30 13.65 -29.61
C THR A 260 -0.96 12.71 -28.45
N GLY A 261 0.01 13.11 -27.61
CA GLY A 261 0.26 12.38 -26.36
C GLY A 261 -0.96 12.49 -25.44
N SER A 262 -1.07 11.60 -24.45
CA SER A 262 -2.13 11.61 -23.44
C SER A 262 -1.62 10.86 -22.21
N ARG A 263 -1.54 11.53 -21.06
CA ARG A 263 -1.27 10.92 -19.76
C ARG A 263 -2.45 10.08 -19.29
N ILE A 264 -3.65 10.47 -19.72
CA ILE A 264 -4.90 9.80 -19.36
C ILE A 264 -4.99 8.46 -20.09
N LEU A 265 -5.24 7.39 -19.34
CA LEU A 265 -5.45 6.03 -19.84
C LEU A 265 -6.88 5.82 -20.34
N TRP A 266 -7.33 6.69 -21.25
CA TRP A 266 -8.71 6.68 -21.74
C TRP A 266 -9.06 5.36 -22.43
N GLU A 267 -8.12 4.70 -23.10
CA GLU A 267 -8.32 3.41 -23.78
C GLU A 267 -8.68 2.26 -22.81
N ARG A 268 -8.29 2.36 -21.53
CA ARG A 268 -8.69 1.42 -20.48
C ARG A 268 -10.12 1.64 -19.98
N HIS A 269 -10.70 2.81 -20.22
CA HIS A 269 -11.97 3.23 -19.58
C HIS A 269 -12.93 3.97 -20.52
N ILE A 270 -12.71 3.89 -21.83
CA ILE A 270 -13.47 4.63 -22.84
C ILE A 270 -14.97 4.34 -22.77
N GLU A 271 -15.36 3.13 -22.33
CA GLU A 271 -16.76 2.73 -22.14
C GLU A 271 -17.45 3.42 -20.96
N ARG A 272 -16.69 4.04 -20.07
CA ARG A 272 -17.16 4.69 -18.82
C ARG A 272 -16.95 6.20 -18.83
N LEU A 273 -16.05 6.70 -19.67
CA LEU A 273 -15.56 8.07 -19.68
C LEU A 273 -16.69 9.11 -19.86
N ALA A 274 -17.61 8.88 -20.80
CA ALA A 274 -18.71 9.82 -21.05
C ALA A 274 -19.61 10.00 -19.82
N ARG A 275 -20.03 8.89 -19.19
CA ARG A 275 -20.88 8.92 -18.00
C ARG A 275 -20.18 9.57 -16.81
N LEU A 276 -18.90 9.28 -16.62
CA LEU A 276 -18.09 9.87 -15.56
C LEU A 276 -17.93 11.39 -15.75
N ALA A 277 -17.67 11.85 -16.98
CA ALA A 277 -17.59 13.26 -17.32
C ALA A 277 -18.94 13.98 -17.10
N CYS A 278 -20.06 13.38 -17.51
CA CYS A 278 -21.40 13.91 -17.20
C CYS A 278 -21.64 14.01 -15.69
N TYR A 279 -21.29 12.96 -14.95
CA TYR A 279 -21.42 12.92 -13.50
C TYR A 279 -20.66 14.06 -12.84
N ALA A 280 -19.38 14.22 -13.14
CA ALA A 280 -18.54 15.28 -12.58
C ALA A 280 -19.03 16.68 -12.98
N ALA A 281 -19.39 16.90 -14.26
CA ALA A 281 -19.91 18.18 -14.73
C ALA A 281 -21.22 18.59 -14.06
N SER A 282 -22.02 17.61 -13.61
CA SER A 282 -23.27 17.86 -12.88
C SER A 282 -23.07 18.27 -11.42
N ARG A 283 -21.88 18.05 -10.83
CA ARG A 283 -21.67 18.30 -9.40
C ARG A 283 -21.52 19.81 -9.12
N PRO A 284 -22.04 20.29 -7.97
CA PRO A 284 -21.89 21.70 -7.58
C PRO A 284 -20.44 22.05 -7.25
N THR A 285 -19.62 21.06 -6.95
CA THR A 285 -18.19 21.17 -6.60
C THR A 285 -17.28 21.39 -7.80
N ALA A 286 -17.73 21.08 -9.03
CA ALA A 286 -16.98 21.41 -10.22
C ALA A 286 -16.89 22.94 -10.38
N SER A 287 -15.72 23.48 -10.72
CA SER A 287 -15.57 24.89 -11.07
C SER A 287 -16.20 25.17 -12.44
N ASP A 288 -16.44 26.44 -12.77
CA ASP A 288 -16.94 26.81 -14.10
C ASP A 288 -15.93 26.45 -15.21
N ALA A 289 -14.63 26.56 -14.92
CA ALA A 289 -13.57 26.11 -15.80
C ALA A 289 -13.62 24.59 -16.02
N ALA A 290 -13.69 23.81 -14.94
CA ALA A 290 -13.82 22.35 -15.03
C ALA A 290 -15.07 21.93 -15.82
N ARG A 291 -16.22 22.59 -15.59
CA ARG A 291 -17.44 22.34 -16.37
C ARG A 291 -17.26 22.67 -17.85
N ALA A 292 -16.57 23.76 -18.19
CA ALA A 292 -16.29 24.10 -19.58
C ALA A 292 -15.40 23.04 -20.26
N THR A 293 -14.32 22.61 -19.58
CA THR A 293 -13.44 21.52 -20.04
C THR A 293 -14.21 20.23 -20.27
N LEU A 294 -15.06 19.83 -19.31
CA LEU A 294 -15.85 18.60 -19.44
C LEU A 294 -16.88 18.69 -20.57
N ARG A 295 -17.48 19.85 -20.81
CA ARG A 295 -18.40 20.07 -21.94
C ARG A 295 -17.69 19.92 -23.29
N GLU A 296 -16.47 20.44 -23.41
CA GLU A 296 -15.66 20.29 -24.61
C GLU A 296 -15.26 18.82 -24.84
N LEU A 297 -14.80 18.13 -23.79
CA LEU A 297 -14.52 16.69 -23.83
C LEU A 297 -15.74 15.86 -24.27
N LEU A 298 -16.91 16.12 -23.66
CA LEU A 298 -18.16 15.44 -23.97
C LEU A 298 -18.61 15.69 -25.41
N SER A 299 -18.44 16.91 -25.91
CA SER A 299 -18.74 17.28 -27.28
C SER A 299 -17.80 16.58 -28.28
N GLY A 300 -16.50 16.50 -27.95
CA GLY A 300 -15.52 15.72 -28.72
C GLY A 300 -15.85 14.22 -28.75
N LEU A 301 -16.24 13.64 -27.62
CA LEU A 301 -16.67 12.24 -27.54
C LEU A 301 -17.92 11.98 -28.39
N ALA A 302 -18.94 12.84 -28.30
CA ALA A 302 -20.18 12.72 -29.07
C ALA A 302 -19.95 12.86 -30.58
N ALA A 303 -19.04 13.76 -30.98
CA ALA A 303 -18.63 13.95 -32.37
C ALA A 303 -17.72 12.81 -32.89
N SER A 304 -17.07 12.07 -31.99
CA SER A 304 -16.18 10.97 -32.37
C SER A 304 -16.94 9.77 -32.94
N ARG A 305 -16.22 8.95 -33.72
CA ARG A 305 -16.72 7.66 -34.23
C ARG A 305 -16.51 6.50 -33.24
N MET A 306 -16.08 6.76 -32.00
CA MET A 306 -15.77 5.71 -31.01
C MET A 306 -17.01 5.13 -30.34
N LEU A 307 -18.05 5.95 -30.11
CA LEU A 307 -19.26 5.52 -29.42
C LEU A 307 -20.04 4.49 -30.27
N GLY A 308 -20.45 3.41 -29.63
CA GLY A 308 -21.14 2.27 -30.28
C GLY A 308 -20.20 1.21 -30.88
N LEU A 309 -18.88 1.39 -30.82
CA LEU A 309 -17.94 0.41 -31.34
C LEU A 309 -17.73 -0.74 -30.35
N THR A 310 -17.56 -1.94 -30.88
CA THR A 310 -16.93 -3.04 -30.14
C THR A 310 -15.42 -2.96 -30.36
N VAL A 311 -14.68 -2.92 -29.27
CA VAL A 311 -13.22 -2.86 -29.27
C VAL A 311 -12.65 -3.99 -28.42
N THR A 312 -11.51 -4.53 -28.83
CA THR A 312 -10.69 -5.42 -28.00
C THR A 312 -9.52 -4.61 -27.50
N ARG A 313 -9.38 -4.54 -26.17
CA ARG A 313 -8.20 -4.00 -25.48
C ARG A 313 -7.38 -5.15 -24.92
N ALA A 314 -6.06 -5.02 -24.97
CA ALA A 314 -5.17 -6.03 -24.43
C ALA A 314 -3.87 -5.41 -23.94
N GLU A 315 -3.22 -6.11 -23.03
CA GLU A 315 -1.87 -5.82 -22.59
C GLU A 315 -0.94 -6.91 -23.14
N LEU A 316 0.15 -6.48 -23.76
CA LEU A 316 1.12 -7.33 -24.43
C LEU A 316 2.48 -7.17 -23.75
N GLN A 317 3.18 -8.26 -23.50
CA GLN A 317 4.62 -8.26 -23.23
C GLN A 317 5.34 -8.48 -24.56
N VAL A 318 6.06 -7.47 -25.04
CA VAL A 318 6.70 -7.44 -26.36
C VAL A 318 8.21 -7.47 -26.20
N LYS A 319 8.92 -8.39 -26.85
CA LYS A 319 10.39 -8.46 -26.73
C LYS A 319 11.08 -7.16 -27.18
N THR A 320 12.09 -6.75 -26.44
CA THR A 320 12.91 -5.58 -26.78
C THR A 320 13.61 -5.81 -28.12
N GLY A 321 13.55 -4.80 -29.00
CA GLY A 321 13.99 -4.90 -30.39
C GLY A 321 12.93 -5.37 -31.38
N SER A 322 11.70 -5.67 -30.93
CA SER A 322 10.57 -5.96 -31.82
C SER A 322 10.29 -4.82 -32.80
N SER A 323 9.95 -5.15 -34.05
CA SER A 323 9.47 -4.16 -35.02
C SER A 323 8.12 -3.55 -34.61
N PHE A 324 7.36 -4.19 -33.72
CA PHE A 324 6.11 -3.66 -33.19
C PHE A 324 6.32 -2.41 -32.33
N LEU A 325 7.47 -2.32 -31.65
CA LEU A 325 7.88 -1.19 -30.82
C LEU A 325 8.43 -0.01 -31.65
N ALA A 326 8.49 -0.13 -32.98
CA ALA A 326 8.93 0.94 -33.86
C ALA A 326 7.95 2.12 -33.83
N ARG A 327 8.30 3.14 -33.06
CA ARG A 327 7.47 4.33 -32.79
C ARG A 327 8.23 5.63 -33.12
N PRO A 328 7.53 6.76 -33.31
CA PRO A 328 8.18 8.06 -33.39
C PRO A 328 9.00 8.35 -32.13
N LYS A 329 10.18 8.96 -32.28
CA LYS A 329 11.03 9.34 -31.15
C LYS A 329 10.24 10.23 -30.16
N ASP A 330 10.40 9.96 -28.86
CA ASP A 330 9.75 10.69 -27.76
C ASP A 330 8.21 10.56 -27.72
N LYS A 331 7.65 9.45 -28.21
CA LYS A 331 6.21 9.15 -28.14
C LYS A 331 5.96 7.79 -27.49
N HIS A 332 5.07 7.79 -26.49
CA HIS A 332 4.60 6.57 -25.83
C HIS A 332 3.36 5.99 -26.49
N ILE A 333 2.67 6.76 -27.34
CA ILE A 333 1.45 6.35 -28.05
C ILE A 333 1.68 6.40 -29.56
N TRP A 334 1.30 5.34 -30.28
CA TRP A 334 1.35 5.28 -31.74
C TRP A 334 0.29 4.34 -32.32
N ILE A 335 0.14 4.36 -33.64
CA ILE A 335 -0.60 3.32 -34.36
C ILE A 335 0.40 2.25 -34.84
N ALA A 336 0.44 1.11 -34.15
CA ALA A 336 1.29 -0.02 -34.47
C ALA A 336 0.71 -0.83 -35.64
N GLY A 337 1.57 -1.25 -36.57
CA GLY A 337 1.18 -2.14 -37.67
C GLY A 337 1.54 -3.58 -37.35
N GLU A 338 0.58 -4.49 -37.46
CA GLU A 338 0.78 -5.95 -37.30
C GLU A 338 0.08 -6.69 -38.44
N GLY A 339 0.84 -7.15 -39.43
CA GLY A 339 0.28 -7.63 -40.70
C GLY A 339 -0.61 -6.57 -41.38
N ASP A 340 -1.87 -6.94 -41.67
CA ASP A 340 -2.90 -6.03 -42.22
C ASP A 340 -3.68 -5.26 -41.13
N ALA A 341 -3.41 -5.53 -39.85
CA ALA A 341 -4.02 -4.86 -38.72
C ALA A 341 -3.27 -3.57 -38.36
N ALA A 342 -4.02 -2.62 -37.82
CA ALA A 342 -3.46 -1.43 -37.19
C ALA A 342 -4.08 -1.33 -35.80
N LEU A 343 -3.22 -1.23 -34.80
CA LEU A 343 -3.56 -1.22 -33.39
C LEU A 343 -3.20 0.15 -32.84
N PHE A 344 -4.08 0.75 -32.05
CA PHE A 344 -3.60 1.80 -31.15
C PHE A 344 -2.74 1.13 -30.09
N ALA A 345 -1.54 1.65 -29.86
CA ALA A 345 -0.56 1.08 -28.94
C ALA A 345 -0.01 2.17 -28.02
N ARG A 346 0.11 1.83 -26.74
CA ARG A 346 0.78 2.61 -25.70
C ARG A 346 1.79 1.73 -24.99
N ILE A 347 3.03 2.18 -24.89
CA ILE A 347 4.04 1.55 -24.02
C ILE A 347 3.83 2.01 -22.58
N THR A 348 3.84 1.08 -21.61
CA THR A 348 3.62 1.34 -20.17
C THR A 348 4.79 0.82 -19.31
N THR A 349 5.88 0.36 -19.92
CA THR A 349 7.13 0.03 -19.22
C THR A 349 8.09 1.20 -19.31
N ASP A 350 8.76 1.48 -18.19
CA ASP A 350 9.62 2.66 -18.03
C ASP A 350 11.09 2.39 -18.36
N ASP A 351 11.53 1.13 -18.29
CA ASP A 351 12.92 0.73 -18.50
C ASP A 351 13.10 0.10 -19.89
N GLU A 352 13.80 0.80 -20.78
CA GLU A 352 14.09 0.34 -22.14
C GLU A 352 15.11 -0.82 -22.18
N ASP A 353 15.82 -1.08 -21.07
CA ASP A 353 16.78 -2.17 -20.93
C ASP A 353 16.12 -3.50 -20.50
N GLU A 354 14.85 -3.47 -20.09
CA GLU A 354 14.08 -4.68 -19.81
C GLU A 354 14.01 -5.59 -21.05
N PRO A 355 14.10 -6.93 -20.92
CA PRO A 355 14.07 -7.83 -22.05
C PRO A 355 12.72 -7.84 -22.78
N THR A 356 11.67 -7.35 -22.12
CA THR A 356 10.31 -7.18 -22.67
C THR A 356 9.72 -5.85 -22.22
N GLN A 357 8.90 -5.27 -23.11
CA GLN A 357 8.17 -4.03 -22.90
C GLN A 357 6.68 -4.33 -22.82
N THR A 358 5.99 -3.78 -21.82
CA THR A 358 4.53 -3.84 -21.67
C THR A 358 3.88 -2.81 -22.57
N VAL A 359 2.96 -3.27 -23.43
CA VAL A 359 2.24 -2.44 -24.39
C VAL A 359 0.75 -2.68 -24.27
N LEU A 360 0.02 -1.63 -23.90
CA LEU A 360 -1.43 -1.58 -23.96
C LEU A 360 -1.87 -1.33 -25.41
N VAL A 361 -2.70 -2.21 -25.95
CA VAL A 361 -3.21 -2.13 -27.31
C VAL A 361 -4.73 -2.07 -27.34
N LEU A 362 -5.27 -1.34 -28.32
CA LEU A 362 -6.69 -1.26 -28.61
C LEU A 362 -6.90 -1.54 -30.10
N THR A 363 -7.89 -2.36 -30.43
CA THR A 363 -8.30 -2.67 -31.82
C THR A 363 -9.82 -2.66 -31.97
N HIS A 364 -10.29 -2.37 -33.17
CA HIS A 364 -11.70 -2.45 -33.51
C HIS A 364 -12.11 -3.89 -33.84
N GLY A 365 -13.22 -4.34 -33.26
CA GLY A 365 -13.73 -5.71 -33.35
C GLY A 365 -13.30 -6.60 -32.18
N ASP A 366 -13.62 -7.89 -32.27
CA ASP A 366 -13.31 -8.90 -31.25
C ASP A 366 -11.92 -9.53 -31.43
N ARG A 367 -11.30 -9.36 -32.60
CA ARG A 367 -10.05 -10.02 -32.96
C ARG A 367 -8.82 -9.12 -32.78
N LEU A 368 -7.94 -9.54 -31.89
CA LEU A 368 -6.61 -8.97 -31.71
C LEU A 368 -5.60 -9.62 -32.66
N ALA A 369 -4.80 -8.79 -33.35
CA ALA A 369 -3.59 -9.25 -34.03
C ALA A 369 -2.43 -9.16 -33.04
N VAL A 370 -1.77 -10.29 -32.76
CA VAL A 370 -0.68 -10.36 -31.78
C VAL A 370 0.63 -10.53 -32.54
N PRO A 371 1.65 -9.67 -32.30
CA PRO A 371 2.98 -9.85 -32.86
C PRO A 371 3.58 -11.21 -32.49
N GLY A 372 4.33 -11.83 -33.40
CA GLY A 372 4.92 -13.16 -33.17
C GLY A 372 5.96 -13.20 -32.03
N ASP A 373 6.47 -12.05 -31.62
CA ASP A 373 7.40 -11.82 -30.52
C ASP A 373 6.75 -11.12 -29.31
N ALA A 374 5.41 -11.12 -29.26
CA ALA A 374 4.62 -10.61 -28.15
C ALA A 374 3.80 -11.71 -27.47
N THR A 375 3.51 -11.55 -26.19
CA THR A 375 2.64 -12.45 -25.43
C THR A 375 1.53 -11.65 -24.75
N VAL A 376 0.28 -12.11 -24.84
CA VAL A 376 -0.88 -11.41 -24.29
C VAL A 376 -0.97 -11.68 -22.79
N THR A 377 -0.77 -10.68 -21.94
CA THR A 377 -0.92 -10.82 -20.47
C THR A 377 -2.35 -10.62 -20.02
N TRP A 378 -3.09 -9.75 -20.71
CA TRP A 378 -4.48 -9.46 -20.41
C TRP A 378 -5.23 -9.09 -21.69
N GLN A 379 -6.50 -9.46 -21.79
CA GLN A 379 -7.36 -9.07 -22.91
C GLN A 379 -8.82 -9.00 -22.47
N GLU A 380 -9.53 -7.99 -22.97
CA GLU A 380 -10.97 -7.85 -22.82
C GLU A 380 -11.60 -7.28 -24.10
N THR A 381 -12.75 -7.82 -24.50
CA THR A 381 -13.58 -7.24 -25.56
C THR A 381 -14.75 -6.51 -24.91
N VAL A 382 -14.88 -5.22 -25.22
CA VAL A 382 -15.90 -4.35 -24.65
C VAL A 382 -16.64 -3.60 -25.76
N THR A 383 -17.95 -3.43 -25.59
CA THR A 383 -18.76 -2.55 -26.44
C THR A 383 -18.89 -1.20 -25.76
N ILE A 384 -18.40 -0.16 -26.42
CA ILE A 384 -18.52 1.23 -25.99
C ILE A 384 -19.99 1.63 -26.16
N PRO A 385 -20.70 2.06 -25.10
CA PRO A 385 -22.08 2.50 -25.22
C PRO A 385 -22.23 3.62 -26.26
N ASP A 386 -23.30 3.57 -27.08
CA ASP A 386 -23.64 4.69 -27.95
C ASP A 386 -24.36 5.78 -27.13
N ASP A 387 -23.56 6.49 -26.34
CA ASP A 387 -24.04 7.50 -25.40
C ASP A 387 -24.28 8.87 -26.04
N ARG A 388 -24.26 9.01 -27.38
CA ARG A 388 -24.46 10.31 -28.05
C ARG A 388 -25.75 11.00 -27.60
N ALA A 389 -26.87 10.28 -27.67
CA ALA A 389 -28.17 10.81 -27.23
C ALA A 389 -28.19 11.11 -25.72
N PHE A 390 -27.45 10.34 -24.92
CA PHE A 390 -27.33 10.56 -23.48
C PHE A 390 -26.54 11.85 -23.20
N ILE A 391 -25.41 12.06 -23.88
CA ILE A 391 -24.57 13.26 -23.76
C ILE A 391 -25.38 14.50 -24.17
N GLU A 392 -26.07 14.45 -25.31
CA GLU A 392 -26.92 15.56 -25.78
C GLU A 392 -28.08 15.86 -24.81
N GLY A 393 -28.69 14.81 -24.24
CA GLY A 393 -29.71 14.97 -23.20
C GLY A 393 -29.15 15.59 -21.93
N PHE A 394 -28.00 15.10 -21.47
CA PHE A 394 -27.30 15.61 -20.30
C PHE A 394 -26.95 17.10 -20.43
N LEU A 395 -26.36 17.51 -21.55
CA LEU A 395 -25.97 18.91 -21.78
C LEU A 395 -27.19 19.83 -21.77
N ARG A 396 -28.33 19.39 -22.35
CA ARG A 396 -29.60 20.13 -22.29
C ARG A 396 -30.13 20.28 -20.86
N GLU A 397 -30.11 19.19 -20.08
CA GLU A 397 -30.56 19.25 -18.67
C GLU A 397 -29.63 20.12 -17.82
N LEU A 398 -28.32 20.06 -18.06
CA LEU A 398 -27.35 20.91 -17.37
C LEU A 398 -27.54 22.39 -17.70
N ASP A 399 -27.88 22.74 -18.95
CA ASP A 399 -28.20 24.11 -19.35
C ASP A 399 -29.53 24.59 -18.74
N ALA A 400 -30.53 23.70 -18.65
CA ALA A 400 -31.85 24.04 -18.15
C ALA A 400 -31.90 24.18 -16.62
N ARG A 401 -31.18 23.32 -15.89
CA ARG A 401 -31.27 23.19 -14.42
C ARG A 401 -30.04 23.71 -13.68
N GLY A 402 -28.90 23.80 -14.35
CA GLY A 402 -27.60 24.03 -13.70
C GLY A 402 -27.10 22.81 -12.91
N PRO A 403 -26.06 22.99 -12.08
CA PRO A 403 -25.52 21.92 -11.24
C PRO A 403 -26.55 21.32 -10.29
N VAL A 404 -26.37 20.05 -9.96
CA VAL A 404 -27.25 19.30 -9.05
C VAL A 404 -27.13 19.87 -7.64
N ALA A 405 -28.27 20.21 -7.03
CA ALA A 405 -28.32 20.65 -5.65
C ALA A 405 -27.95 19.51 -4.70
N HIS A 406 -27.24 19.83 -3.61
CA HIS A 406 -26.93 18.82 -2.60
C HIS A 406 -28.20 18.33 -1.91
N GLU A 407 -28.39 17.00 -1.88
CA GLU A 407 -29.47 16.35 -1.15
C GLU A 407 -28.91 15.60 0.06
N PRO A 408 -29.11 16.12 1.30
CA PRO A 408 -28.59 15.47 2.51
C PRO A 408 -29.09 14.03 2.71
N GLY A 409 -30.32 13.73 2.24
CA GLY A 409 -30.94 12.41 2.38
C GLY A 409 -30.26 11.31 1.54
N ALA A 410 -29.61 11.66 0.43
CA ALA A 410 -29.00 10.69 -0.48
C ALA A 410 -27.82 9.96 0.17
N ALA A 411 -26.93 10.70 0.85
CA ALA A 411 -25.80 10.11 1.56
C ALA A 411 -26.24 9.23 2.73
N ALA A 412 -27.28 9.64 3.47
CA ALA A 412 -27.85 8.86 4.56
C ALA A 412 -28.46 7.55 4.06
N LEU A 413 -29.15 7.57 2.91
CA LEU A 413 -29.68 6.36 2.28
C LEU A 413 -28.56 5.40 1.90
N VAL A 414 -27.52 5.87 1.21
CA VAL A 414 -26.34 5.05 0.84
C VAL A 414 -25.71 4.43 2.08
N ALA A 415 -25.48 5.23 3.13
CA ALA A 415 -24.88 4.73 4.37
C ALA A 415 -25.77 3.74 5.13
N SER A 416 -27.09 3.85 5.01
CA SER A 416 -28.02 2.91 5.66
C SER A 416 -28.10 1.55 4.96
N GLU A 417 -27.80 1.50 3.66
CA GLU A 417 -27.94 0.30 2.83
C GLU A 417 -26.59 -0.36 2.48
N THR A 418 -25.47 0.29 2.79
CA THR A 418 -24.12 -0.17 2.44
C THR A 418 -23.19 -0.08 3.66
N SER A 419 -21.97 -0.61 3.55
CA SER A 419 -20.94 -0.47 4.58
C SER A 419 -20.21 0.88 4.56
N LEU A 420 -20.56 1.79 3.64
CA LEU A 420 -20.00 3.13 3.56
C LEU A 420 -20.52 3.99 4.72
N THR A 421 -19.66 4.80 5.31
CA THR A 421 -20.08 5.81 6.29
C THR A 421 -20.83 6.96 5.61
N LEU A 422 -21.60 7.72 6.38
CA LEU A 422 -22.28 8.93 5.89
C LEU A 422 -21.30 9.89 5.18
N ALA A 423 -20.11 10.07 5.75
CA ALA A 423 -19.08 10.96 5.19
C ALA A 423 -18.48 10.40 3.89
N GLU A 424 -18.20 9.10 3.81
CA GLU A 424 -17.73 8.45 2.58
C GLU A 424 -18.77 8.56 1.45
N ALA A 425 -20.04 8.27 1.76
CA ALA A 425 -21.14 8.39 0.81
C ALA A 425 -21.33 9.84 0.34
N ALA A 426 -21.26 10.82 1.25
CA ALA A 426 -21.36 12.23 0.91
C ALA A 426 -20.23 12.69 -0.02
N LEU A 427 -18.99 12.26 0.25
CA LEU A 427 -17.84 12.57 -0.61
C LEU A 427 -17.99 11.95 -2.01
N LEU A 428 -18.39 10.67 -2.10
CA LEU A 428 -18.59 9.98 -3.37
C LEU A 428 -19.68 10.65 -4.21
N LEU A 429 -20.84 10.95 -3.62
CA LEU A 429 -21.96 11.65 -4.27
C LEU A 429 -21.64 13.11 -4.67
N ALA A 430 -20.66 13.71 -4.01
CA ALA A 430 -20.13 15.04 -4.35
C ALA A 430 -19.04 15.01 -5.43
N GLY A 431 -18.63 13.83 -5.91
CA GLY A 431 -17.56 13.69 -6.91
C GLY A 431 -16.15 13.82 -6.34
N LEU A 432 -15.96 13.54 -5.04
CA LEU A 432 -14.67 13.61 -4.34
C LEU A 432 -13.94 14.97 -4.51
N PRO A 433 -14.56 16.08 -4.09
CA PRO A 433 -13.93 17.41 -4.13
C PRO A 433 -12.65 17.47 -3.26
N GLY A 434 -11.60 18.12 -3.76
CA GLY A 434 -10.34 18.32 -3.01
C GLY A 434 -9.64 17.02 -2.63
N PHE A 435 -9.92 15.91 -3.32
CA PHE A 435 -9.41 14.59 -2.95
C PHE A 435 -7.90 14.44 -3.13
N GLY A 436 -7.27 15.30 -3.95
CA GLY A 436 -5.80 15.37 -4.10
C GLY A 436 -5.08 16.14 -2.98
N GLU A 437 -5.76 17.07 -2.29
CA GLU A 437 -5.10 17.98 -1.35
C GLU A 437 -4.55 17.28 -0.09
N TYR A 438 -3.48 17.78 0.51
CA TYR A 438 -2.90 17.16 1.73
C TYR A 438 -3.48 17.71 3.04
N ARG A 439 -4.03 18.93 3.04
CA ARG A 439 -4.60 19.57 4.24
C ARG A 439 -5.81 18.81 4.80
N SER A 440 -6.00 18.91 6.11
CA SER A 440 -7.11 18.26 6.82
C SER A 440 -8.48 18.88 6.50
N ASP A 441 -8.58 20.20 6.35
CA ASP A 441 -9.78 20.90 5.88
C ASP A 441 -9.74 21.13 4.35
N PHE A 442 -9.70 20.05 3.58
CA PHE A 442 -9.61 20.06 2.11
C PHE A 442 -10.88 20.55 1.40
N LEU A 443 -12.01 20.59 2.12
CA LEU A 443 -13.30 21.04 1.57
C LEU A 443 -13.57 22.52 1.82
N GLY A 444 -12.94 23.10 2.85
CA GLY A 444 -13.31 24.43 3.35
C GLY A 444 -14.66 24.45 4.07
N LYS A 445 -14.96 25.57 4.75
CA LYS A 445 -16.13 25.69 5.63
C LYS A 445 -17.47 25.54 4.89
N GLU A 446 -17.64 26.24 3.77
CA GLU A 446 -18.91 26.34 3.04
C GLU A 446 -19.36 24.99 2.47
N LEU A 447 -18.44 24.27 1.81
CA LEU A 447 -18.73 22.95 1.27
C LEU A 447 -18.97 21.91 2.38
N ARG A 448 -18.24 21.99 3.50
CA ARG A 448 -18.51 21.13 4.67
C ARG A 448 -19.89 21.34 5.26
N GLU A 449 -20.34 22.59 5.40
CA GLU A 449 -21.68 22.90 5.89
C GLU A 449 -22.75 22.39 4.93
N THR A 450 -22.49 22.49 3.62
CA THR A 450 -23.39 21.96 2.58
C THR A 450 -23.49 20.43 2.65
N LEU A 451 -22.36 19.72 2.77
CA LEU A 451 -22.33 18.26 2.88
C LEU A 451 -22.71 17.72 4.27
N GLY A 452 -22.90 18.60 5.26
CA GLY A 452 -23.18 18.21 6.65
C GLY A 452 -22.00 17.54 7.36
N LEU A 453 -20.76 17.84 6.98
CA LEU A 453 -19.55 17.17 7.47
C LEU A 453 -18.71 18.05 8.41
N LYS A 454 -18.14 17.43 9.45
CA LYS A 454 -17.06 18.04 10.26
C LYS A 454 -15.70 17.78 9.60
N VAL A 455 -14.71 18.63 9.91
CA VAL A 455 -13.33 18.48 9.39
C VAL A 455 -12.78 17.07 9.66
N THR A 456 -12.92 16.58 10.88
CA THR A 456 -12.42 15.26 11.30
C THR A 456 -13.08 14.11 10.54
N ASP A 457 -14.38 14.24 10.25
CA ASP A 457 -15.17 13.18 9.63
C ASP A 457 -14.85 13.10 8.13
N ALA A 458 -14.75 14.26 7.46
CA ALA A 458 -14.33 14.37 6.08
C ALA A 458 -12.90 13.86 5.87
N SER A 459 -11.96 14.25 6.75
CA SER A 459 -10.56 13.81 6.67
C SER A 459 -10.43 12.30 6.83
N ARG A 460 -11.16 11.71 7.79
CA ARG A 460 -11.16 10.26 8.01
C ARG A 460 -11.78 9.50 6.84
N ALA A 461 -12.89 9.98 6.31
CA ALA A 461 -13.54 9.39 5.14
C ALA A 461 -12.63 9.43 3.90
N LYS A 462 -11.97 10.57 3.66
CA LYS A 462 -10.98 10.70 2.58
C LYS A 462 -9.83 9.72 2.72
N GLN A 463 -9.25 9.59 3.92
CA GLN A 463 -8.16 8.64 4.17
C GLN A 463 -8.61 7.21 3.88
N LYS A 464 -9.77 6.79 4.40
CA LYS A 464 -10.31 5.45 4.14
C LYS A 464 -10.58 5.17 2.67
N LEU A 465 -11.09 6.16 1.94
CA LEU A 465 -11.30 6.02 0.49
C LEU A 465 -9.98 5.93 -0.28
N ARG A 466 -8.91 6.60 0.18
CA ARG A 466 -7.56 6.49 -0.38
C ARG A 466 -6.90 5.13 -0.06
N GLU A 467 -7.29 4.49 1.02
CA GLU A 467 -6.82 3.14 1.39
C GLU A 467 -7.51 2.03 0.57
N LEU A 468 -8.56 2.34 -0.20
CA LEU A 468 -9.15 1.38 -1.12
C LEU A 468 -8.22 1.15 -2.32
N PRO A 469 -8.17 -0.09 -2.86
CA PRO A 469 -7.60 -0.34 -4.17
C PRO A 469 -8.17 0.63 -5.23
N ASN A 470 -7.30 1.14 -6.10
CA ASN A 470 -7.65 2.17 -7.07
C ASN A 470 -8.84 1.76 -7.97
N ASP A 471 -8.92 0.48 -8.33
CA ASP A 471 -10.00 -0.09 -9.13
C ASP A 471 -11.36 -0.07 -8.38
N GLN A 472 -11.37 -0.31 -7.07
CA GLN A 472 -12.59 -0.24 -6.25
C GLN A 472 -13.06 1.19 -6.07
N LEU A 473 -12.16 2.13 -5.76
CA LEU A 473 -12.52 3.54 -5.65
C LEU A 473 -13.07 4.07 -6.99
N PHE A 474 -12.41 3.72 -8.08
CA PHE A 474 -12.85 4.06 -9.44
C PHE A 474 -14.21 3.42 -9.75
N ALA A 475 -14.43 2.15 -9.38
CA ALA A 475 -15.70 1.47 -9.56
C ALA A 475 -16.84 2.15 -8.80
N LEU A 476 -16.63 2.65 -7.57
CA LEU A 476 -17.64 3.40 -6.82
C LEU A 476 -18.05 4.69 -7.55
N LEU A 477 -17.10 5.42 -8.12
CA LEU A 477 -17.36 6.64 -8.89
C LEU A 477 -18.11 6.35 -10.19
N VAL A 478 -17.66 5.34 -10.94
CA VAL A 478 -18.36 4.85 -12.14
C VAL A 478 -19.77 4.37 -11.77
N GLY A 479 -19.93 3.73 -10.61
CA GLY A 479 -21.20 3.31 -10.05
C GLY A 479 -22.15 4.48 -9.82
N ALA A 480 -21.68 5.55 -9.17
CA ALA A 480 -22.47 6.78 -8.98
C ALA A 480 -22.82 7.48 -10.32
N ALA A 481 -21.96 7.33 -11.33
CA ALA A 481 -22.17 7.84 -12.68
C ALA A 481 -23.14 6.98 -13.53
N GLY A 482 -23.43 5.75 -13.10
CA GLY A 482 -24.18 4.73 -13.83
C GLY A 482 -25.70 4.90 -13.86
N VAL A 483 -26.20 6.13 -14.01
CA VAL A 483 -27.64 6.42 -14.16
C VAL A 483 -28.16 5.96 -15.53
N SER A 484 -29.40 5.49 -15.62
CA SER A 484 -29.97 4.98 -16.88
C SER A 484 -30.36 6.09 -17.86
N ALA A 485 -30.80 7.24 -17.36
CA ALA A 485 -31.20 8.42 -18.12
C ALA A 485 -30.54 9.70 -17.55
N PRO A 486 -30.26 10.74 -18.36
CA PRO A 486 -29.52 11.91 -17.91
C PRO A 486 -30.16 12.63 -16.71
N GLU A 487 -31.48 12.64 -16.66
CA GLU A 487 -32.28 13.25 -15.60
C GLU A 487 -32.04 12.58 -14.24
N GLY A 488 -31.56 11.32 -14.24
CA GLY A 488 -31.21 10.56 -13.04
C GLY A 488 -30.14 11.22 -12.17
N PHE A 489 -29.30 12.11 -12.73
CA PHE A 489 -28.34 12.89 -11.95
C PHE A 489 -29.02 13.94 -11.03
N TRP A 490 -30.22 14.41 -11.40
CA TRP A 490 -31.05 15.36 -10.63
C TRP A 490 -32.20 14.69 -9.89
N ALA A 491 -32.38 13.37 -10.03
CA ALA A 491 -33.41 12.61 -9.34
C ALA A 491 -33.14 12.53 -7.84
N ALA A 492 -34.20 12.43 -7.04
CA ALA A 492 -34.07 12.27 -5.58
C ALA A 492 -33.36 10.94 -5.26
N GLY A 493 -32.53 10.92 -4.22
CA GLY A 493 -31.67 9.77 -3.93
C GLY A 493 -32.42 8.45 -3.68
N ALA A 494 -33.68 8.51 -3.23
CA ALA A 494 -34.51 7.33 -3.02
C ALA A 494 -35.07 6.74 -4.32
N GLU A 495 -35.14 7.52 -5.40
CA GLU A 495 -35.71 7.16 -6.69
C GLU A 495 -34.82 6.15 -7.44
N GLU A 496 -35.45 5.16 -8.06
CA GLU A 496 -34.76 4.17 -8.90
C GLU A 496 -34.13 4.85 -10.11
N GLY A 497 -32.87 4.54 -10.42
CA GLY A 497 -32.12 5.22 -11.48
C GLY A 497 -31.38 6.49 -11.06
N SER A 498 -31.48 6.92 -9.78
CA SER A 498 -30.65 8.00 -9.23
C SER A 498 -29.19 7.57 -9.02
N SER A 499 -28.26 8.54 -8.94
CA SER A 499 -26.86 8.28 -8.60
C SER A 499 -26.68 7.57 -7.25
N ALA A 500 -27.54 7.84 -6.26
CA ALA A 500 -27.49 7.17 -4.97
C ALA A 500 -27.86 5.69 -5.07
N ARG A 501 -28.90 5.33 -5.83
CA ARG A 501 -29.26 3.93 -6.08
C ARG A 501 -28.20 3.19 -6.87
N ALA A 502 -27.62 3.84 -7.88
CA ALA A 502 -26.53 3.28 -8.67
C ALA A 502 -25.27 3.04 -7.80
N LEU A 503 -24.93 3.98 -6.92
CA LEU A 503 -23.85 3.83 -5.94
C LEU A 503 -24.13 2.70 -4.94
N ILE A 504 -25.36 2.58 -4.40
CA ILE A 504 -25.75 1.48 -3.51
C ILE A 504 -25.56 0.13 -4.19
N LYS A 505 -26.00 0.00 -5.44
CA LYS A 505 -25.85 -1.23 -6.21
C LYS A 505 -24.38 -1.63 -6.34
N THR A 506 -23.51 -0.69 -6.69
CA THR A 506 -22.07 -0.94 -6.83
C THR A 506 -21.41 -1.21 -5.48
N ALA A 507 -21.71 -0.42 -4.45
CA ALA A 507 -21.15 -0.61 -3.11
C ALA A 507 -21.56 -1.96 -2.50
N LYS A 508 -22.81 -2.42 -2.71
CA LYS A 508 -23.23 -3.77 -2.30
C LYS A 508 -22.50 -4.87 -3.09
N ALA A 509 -22.24 -4.65 -4.37
CA ALA A 509 -21.49 -5.59 -5.21
C ALA A 509 -20.00 -5.67 -4.84
N LEU A 510 -19.41 -4.58 -4.31
CA LEU A 510 -18.02 -4.56 -3.87
C LEU A 510 -17.85 -5.02 -2.42
N PHE A 511 -18.72 -4.57 -1.51
CA PHE A 511 -18.50 -4.70 -0.06
C PHE A 511 -19.57 -5.51 0.68
N GLY A 512 -20.55 -6.07 -0.03
CA GLY A 512 -21.69 -6.75 0.58
C GLY A 512 -22.70 -5.79 1.25
N LYS A 513 -23.61 -6.37 2.03
CA LYS A 513 -24.68 -5.62 2.72
C LYS A 513 -24.14 -4.89 3.97
N ALA A 514 -24.78 -3.77 4.34
CA ALA A 514 -24.56 -3.13 5.64
C ALA A 514 -24.89 -4.09 6.79
N VAL A 515 -23.93 -4.31 7.68
CA VAL A 515 -24.10 -5.06 8.92
C VAL A 515 -23.79 -4.13 10.08
N GLU A 516 -24.67 -4.08 11.07
CA GLU A 516 -24.42 -3.32 12.29
C GLU A 516 -23.34 -4.04 13.11
N VAL A 517 -22.14 -3.43 13.17
CA VAL A 517 -20.98 -3.98 13.89
C VAL A 517 -20.83 -3.25 15.22
N SER A 518 -20.51 -3.98 16.29
CA SER A 518 -20.32 -3.42 17.63
C SER A 518 -19.02 -2.62 17.69
N GLU A 519 -19.12 -1.30 17.91
CA GLU A 519 -17.96 -0.41 18.08
C GLU A 519 -17.06 -0.80 19.25
N GLU A 520 -17.66 -1.29 20.34
CA GLU A 520 -16.92 -1.76 21.51
C GLU A 520 -16.07 -2.98 21.16
N LEU A 521 -16.63 -3.91 20.37
CA LEU A 521 -15.89 -5.09 19.93
C LEU A 521 -14.81 -4.74 18.91
N VAL A 522 -15.05 -3.77 18.01
CA VAL A 522 -14.03 -3.27 17.08
C VAL A 522 -12.82 -2.76 17.87
N ALA A 523 -13.03 -1.85 18.82
CA ALA A 523 -11.95 -1.27 19.62
C ALA A 523 -11.22 -2.33 20.47
N GLN A 524 -11.95 -3.34 20.96
CA GLN A 524 -11.38 -4.45 21.73
C GLN A 524 -10.51 -5.36 20.84
N ALA A 525 -11.01 -5.73 19.66
CA ALA A 525 -10.28 -6.59 18.72
C ALA A 525 -9.04 -5.87 18.13
N GLU A 526 -9.12 -4.59 17.77
CA GLU A 526 -7.97 -3.79 17.32
C GLU A 526 -6.83 -3.79 18.34
N LYS A 527 -7.16 -3.89 19.62
CA LYS A 527 -6.20 -3.88 20.72
C LYS A 527 -5.63 -5.26 21.05
N GLU A 528 -6.43 -6.32 20.92
CA GLU A 528 -6.11 -7.65 21.47
C GLU A 528 -5.92 -8.75 20.41
N CYS A 529 -6.38 -8.51 19.18
CA CYS A 529 -6.36 -9.47 18.08
C CYS A 529 -6.12 -8.69 16.78
N SER A 530 -4.86 -8.32 16.54
CA SER A 530 -4.48 -7.69 15.27
C SER A 530 -4.85 -8.61 14.11
N VAL A 531 -5.50 -8.10 13.07
CA VAL A 531 -5.92 -8.86 11.88
C VAL A 531 -5.53 -8.11 10.61
N PRO A 532 -5.20 -8.81 9.50
CA PRO A 532 -4.85 -8.15 8.24
C PRO A 532 -5.98 -7.29 7.67
N LEU A 533 -7.22 -7.79 7.67
CA LEU A 533 -8.36 -7.00 7.20
C LEU A 533 -8.74 -5.90 8.20
N PRO A 534 -9.25 -4.74 7.73
CA PRO A 534 -9.82 -3.73 8.62
C PRO A 534 -10.85 -4.36 9.58
N THR A 535 -10.66 -4.20 10.89
CA THR A 535 -11.38 -4.96 11.92
C THR A 535 -12.90 -4.91 11.77
N ARG A 536 -13.46 -3.77 11.38
CA ARG A 536 -14.91 -3.66 11.10
C ARG A 536 -15.36 -4.56 9.95
N LYS A 537 -14.61 -4.61 8.84
CA LYS A 537 -14.91 -5.49 7.70
C LYS A 537 -14.81 -6.96 8.13
N ALA A 538 -13.77 -7.28 8.91
CA ALA A 538 -13.56 -8.62 9.43
C ALA A 538 -14.73 -9.09 10.33
N LEU A 539 -15.23 -8.21 11.22
CA LEU A 539 -16.39 -8.50 12.06
C LEU A 539 -17.71 -8.58 11.27
N ALA A 540 -17.87 -7.76 10.23
CA ALA A 540 -19.00 -7.88 9.30
C ALA A 540 -19.00 -9.23 8.58
N MET A 541 -17.83 -9.65 8.06
CA MET A 541 -17.63 -10.96 7.43
C MET A 541 -18.03 -12.12 8.36
N VAL A 542 -17.70 -12.03 9.66
CA VAL A 542 -18.12 -13.02 10.66
C VAL A 542 -19.65 -13.09 10.74
N LEU A 543 -20.32 -11.96 10.88
CA LEU A 543 -21.78 -11.91 11.04
C LEU A 543 -22.54 -12.37 9.79
N THR A 544 -22.00 -12.13 8.59
CA THR A 544 -22.59 -12.55 7.31
C THR A 544 -22.09 -13.91 6.83
N ALA A 545 -21.43 -14.69 7.69
CA ALA A 545 -20.78 -15.93 7.27
C ALA A 545 -21.76 -17.00 6.73
N ALA A 546 -23.02 -16.96 7.18
CA ALA A 546 -24.07 -17.88 6.71
C ALA A 546 -24.72 -17.43 5.39
N GLU A 547 -24.43 -16.22 4.91
CA GLU A 547 -25.05 -15.66 3.72
C GLU A 547 -24.33 -16.15 2.45
N ALA A 548 -25.10 -16.63 1.47
CA ALA A 548 -24.55 -17.22 0.25
C ALA A 548 -23.89 -16.19 -0.69
N ASP A 549 -24.15 -14.90 -0.50
CA ASP A 549 -23.59 -13.79 -1.28
C ASP A 549 -22.35 -13.16 -0.66
N ASN A 550 -21.92 -13.59 0.53
CA ASN A 550 -20.69 -13.13 1.18
C ASN A 550 -19.46 -13.38 0.30
N LEU A 551 -18.92 -12.32 -0.31
CA LEU A 551 -17.87 -12.41 -1.33
C LEU A 551 -16.52 -12.88 -0.73
N TRP A 552 -16.19 -12.47 0.49
CA TRP A 552 -14.97 -12.91 1.19
C TRP A 552 -14.89 -14.43 1.37
N LEU A 553 -16.03 -15.13 1.39
CA LEU A 553 -16.07 -16.58 1.56
C LEU A 553 -16.25 -17.33 0.24
N LYS A 554 -16.22 -16.63 -0.90
CA LYS A 554 -16.28 -17.23 -2.23
C LYS A 554 -14.89 -17.40 -2.82
N PRO A 555 -14.65 -18.48 -3.57
CA PRO A 555 -13.43 -18.58 -4.35
C PRO A 555 -13.42 -17.47 -5.40
N ARG A 556 -12.23 -16.99 -5.74
CA ARG A 556 -12.04 -16.02 -6.82
C ARG A 556 -12.55 -16.61 -8.15
N PRO A 557 -13.31 -15.84 -8.96
CA PRO A 557 -13.65 -16.25 -10.31
C PRO A 557 -12.44 -16.10 -11.26
N GLY A 558 -12.21 -17.11 -12.11
CA GLY A 558 -11.10 -17.12 -13.08
C GLY A 558 -10.06 -18.20 -12.79
N PRO A 559 -9.04 -18.36 -13.67
CA PRO A 559 -7.93 -19.27 -13.42
C PRO A 559 -7.11 -18.79 -12.20
N VAL A 560 -6.81 -19.71 -11.28
CA VAL A 560 -5.85 -19.47 -10.20
C VAL A 560 -4.46 -19.61 -10.81
N GLU A 561 -3.67 -18.53 -10.81
CA GLU A 561 -2.27 -18.63 -11.18
C GLU A 561 -1.51 -19.41 -10.11
N TRP A 562 -0.51 -20.17 -10.53
CA TRP A 562 0.15 -21.17 -9.67
C TRP A 562 0.84 -20.56 -8.43
N ASN A 563 1.19 -19.27 -8.47
CA ASN A 563 1.85 -18.52 -7.38
C ASN A 563 1.02 -17.37 -6.80
N HIS A 564 -0.20 -17.10 -7.31
CA HIS A 564 -0.98 -15.93 -6.88
C HIS A 564 -2.45 -16.27 -6.67
N LEU A 565 -2.84 -16.41 -5.40
CA LEU A 565 -4.17 -15.95 -4.98
C LEU A 565 -4.10 -14.43 -4.96
N GLY A 566 -4.49 -13.77 -6.05
CA GLY A 566 -4.29 -12.32 -6.17
C GLY A 566 -4.75 -11.51 -4.96
N ASP A 567 -4.07 -10.38 -4.73
CA ASP A 567 -4.19 -9.45 -3.60
C ASP A 567 -5.57 -8.78 -3.42
N SER A 568 -6.59 -9.18 -4.18
CA SER A 568 -7.91 -8.56 -4.05
C SER A 568 -8.67 -9.13 -2.84
N GLY A 569 -8.76 -8.32 -1.78
CA GLY A 569 -9.58 -8.57 -0.58
C GLY A 569 -11.09 -8.65 -0.80
N ASP A 570 -11.54 -8.85 -2.05
CA ASP A 570 -12.94 -8.98 -2.45
C ASP A 570 -13.40 -10.46 -2.50
N PHE A 571 -12.47 -11.41 -2.51
CA PHE A 571 -12.75 -12.86 -2.52
C PHE A 571 -11.97 -13.58 -1.41
N PHE A 572 -12.08 -14.91 -1.33
CA PHE A 572 -11.32 -15.74 -0.38
C PHE A 572 -9.82 -15.73 -0.68
N SER A 573 -9.12 -14.73 -0.14
CA SER A 573 -7.69 -14.44 -0.29
C SER A 573 -6.85 -14.86 0.92
N GLU A 574 -5.53 -14.66 0.84
CA GLU A 574 -4.59 -14.89 1.96
C GLU A 574 -4.93 -14.02 3.18
N ASP A 575 -5.21 -12.72 3.00
CA ASP A 575 -5.59 -11.82 4.08
C ASP A 575 -6.91 -12.22 4.76
N VAL A 576 -7.90 -12.63 3.96
CA VAL A 576 -9.17 -13.17 4.47
C VAL A 576 -8.90 -14.42 5.31
N LEU A 577 -8.10 -15.34 4.77
CA LEU A 577 -7.77 -16.60 5.44
C LEU A 577 -7.02 -16.37 6.78
N ALA A 578 -6.00 -15.52 6.77
CA ALA A 578 -5.24 -15.16 7.97
C ALA A 578 -6.12 -14.43 9.01
N THR A 579 -7.02 -13.56 8.55
CA THR A 579 -8.03 -12.92 9.41
C THR A 579 -8.95 -13.95 10.06
N ILE A 580 -9.48 -14.92 9.30
CA ILE A 580 -10.34 -15.99 9.84
C ILE A 580 -9.57 -16.84 10.86
N ALA A 581 -8.33 -17.22 10.57
CA ALA A 581 -7.51 -18.02 11.47
C ALA A 581 -7.25 -17.34 12.83
N ARG A 582 -7.19 -16.01 12.87
CA ARG A 582 -7.08 -15.23 14.12
C ARG A 582 -8.43 -15.04 14.81
N LEU A 583 -9.50 -14.72 14.08
CA LEU A 583 -10.80 -14.43 14.67
C LEU A 583 -11.54 -15.66 15.20
N VAL A 584 -11.45 -16.82 14.53
CA VAL A 584 -12.12 -18.06 14.95
C VAL A 584 -11.76 -18.44 16.41
N PRO A 585 -10.47 -18.58 16.78
CA PRO A 585 -10.10 -18.84 18.16
C PRO A 585 -10.42 -17.67 19.11
N TYR A 586 -10.13 -16.43 18.70
CA TYR A 586 -10.33 -15.26 19.54
C TYR A 586 -11.79 -15.08 19.95
N LEU A 587 -12.71 -14.98 18.98
CA LEU A 587 -14.13 -14.76 19.24
C LEU A 587 -14.79 -16.01 19.85
N GLY A 588 -14.35 -17.21 19.45
CA GLY A 588 -14.84 -18.47 20.00
C GLY A 588 -14.56 -18.61 21.51
N ALA A 589 -13.42 -18.10 21.97
CA ALA A 589 -13.01 -18.16 23.37
C ALA A 589 -13.45 -16.95 24.20
N THR A 590 -13.32 -15.73 23.68
CA THR A 590 -13.45 -14.49 24.49
C THR A 590 -14.87 -14.01 24.70
N LEU A 591 -15.82 -14.41 23.85
CA LEU A 591 -17.21 -13.96 23.91
C LEU A 591 -18.10 -14.94 24.69
N PRO A 592 -19.18 -14.46 25.34
CA PRO A 592 -20.09 -15.31 26.08
C PRO A 592 -20.92 -16.20 25.14
N VAL A 593 -21.42 -17.31 25.69
CA VAL A 593 -22.37 -18.18 24.99
C VAL A 593 -23.65 -17.39 24.68
N GLY A 594 -24.12 -17.46 23.42
CA GLY A 594 -25.27 -16.68 22.93
C GLY A 594 -24.90 -15.39 22.21
N ASP A 595 -23.63 -14.95 22.27
CA ASP A 595 -23.19 -13.80 21.48
C ASP A 595 -23.26 -14.08 19.97
N ALA A 596 -23.73 -13.09 19.18
CA ALA A 596 -23.95 -13.23 17.75
C ALA A 596 -22.68 -13.54 16.95
N TYR A 597 -21.53 -12.94 17.30
CA TYR A 597 -20.26 -13.20 16.63
C TYR A 597 -19.75 -14.60 16.96
N ARG A 598 -19.87 -15.02 18.23
CA ARG A 598 -19.50 -16.38 18.65
C ARG A 598 -20.38 -17.42 17.96
N ALA A 599 -21.69 -17.17 17.86
CA ALA A 599 -22.64 -18.07 17.21
C ALA A 599 -22.40 -18.22 15.70
N ALA A 600 -21.78 -17.23 15.05
CA ALA A 600 -21.47 -17.26 13.63
C ALA A 600 -20.17 -18.02 13.28
N ILE A 601 -19.30 -18.31 14.26
CA ILE A 601 -18.02 -19.00 14.06
C ILE A 601 -18.15 -20.34 13.30
N PRO A 602 -19.11 -21.23 13.61
CA PRO A 602 -19.23 -22.49 12.87
C PRO A 602 -19.52 -22.28 11.38
N ALA A 603 -20.38 -21.31 11.02
CA ALA A 603 -20.67 -21.01 9.62
C ALA A 603 -19.45 -20.42 8.88
N LEU A 604 -18.73 -19.51 9.55
CA LEU A 604 -17.49 -18.93 9.02
C LEU A 604 -16.44 -20.00 8.75
N TYR A 605 -16.23 -20.89 9.72
CA TYR A 605 -15.29 -22.00 9.60
C TYR A 605 -15.70 -22.97 8.49
N ASP A 606 -16.97 -23.36 8.40
CA ASP A 606 -17.45 -24.31 7.38
C ASP A 606 -17.25 -23.75 5.96
N ALA A 607 -17.51 -22.45 5.76
CA ALA A 607 -17.30 -21.79 4.49
C ALA A 607 -15.81 -21.69 4.11
N ALA A 608 -14.95 -21.30 5.06
CA ALA A 608 -13.50 -21.28 4.85
C ALA A 608 -12.93 -22.67 4.58
N LYS A 609 -13.34 -23.67 5.36
CA LYS A 609 -12.93 -25.07 5.20
C LYS A 609 -13.30 -25.60 3.82
N LYS A 610 -14.48 -25.27 3.30
CA LYS A 610 -14.90 -25.65 1.96
C LYS A 610 -13.95 -25.13 0.87
N ASN A 611 -13.48 -23.89 0.97
CA ASN A 611 -12.48 -23.36 0.03
C ASN A 611 -11.11 -24.06 0.21
N LEU A 612 -10.67 -24.24 1.45
CA LEU A 612 -9.40 -24.91 1.77
C LEU A 612 -9.36 -26.39 1.34
N GLU A 613 -10.51 -27.06 1.26
CA GLU A 613 -10.59 -28.46 0.82
C GLU A 613 -10.76 -28.58 -0.71
N ALA A 614 -10.84 -27.47 -1.45
CA ALA A 614 -10.89 -27.50 -2.89
C ALA A 614 -9.55 -28.03 -3.48
N PRO A 615 -9.58 -29.01 -4.41
CA PRO A 615 -8.37 -29.64 -4.94
C PRO A 615 -7.37 -28.67 -5.58
N ASP A 616 -7.88 -27.61 -6.22
CA ASP A 616 -7.10 -26.64 -6.99
C ASP A 616 -6.77 -25.37 -6.20
N PHE A 617 -7.11 -25.33 -4.91
CA PHE A 617 -6.74 -24.21 -4.05
C PHE A 617 -5.27 -24.31 -3.64
N LEU A 618 -4.49 -23.30 -4.03
CA LEU A 618 -3.06 -23.18 -3.77
C LEU A 618 -2.79 -21.92 -2.96
N LEU A 619 -1.97 -22.00 -1.93
CA LEU A 619 -1.46 -20.86 -1.16
C LEU A 619 0.04 -20.71 -1.42
N PRO A 620 0.61 -19.50 -1.47
CA PRO A 620 2.05 -19.34 -1.52
C PRO A 620 2.71 -19.94 -0.24
N LEU A 621 3.93 -20.44 -0.41
CA LEU A 621 4.86 -20.87 0.66
C LEU A 621 6.17 -20.06 0.60
N GLY A 622 6.19 -18.99 -0.18
CA GLY A 622 7.36 -18.17 -0.49
C GLY A 622 8.17 -18.67 -1.68
N SER A 623 9.23 -17.94 -2.00
CA SER A 623 10.18 -18.25 -3.06
C SER A 623 11.59 -18.41 -2.51
N ARG A 624 12.44 -19.10 -3.26
CA ARG A 624 13.88 -19.22 -2.97
C ARG A 624 14.67 -18.68 -4.15
N TYR A 625 15.55 -17.72 -3.88
CA TYR A 625 16.50 -17.22 -4.86
C TYR A 625 17.64 -18.21 -5.07
N GLU A 626 17.95 -18.48 -6.34
CA GLU A 626 19.10 -19.25 -6.80
C GLU A 626 19.40 -18.87 -8.26
N GLU A 627 20.44 -18.04 -8.44
CA GLU A 627 20.90 -17.53 -9.73
C GLU A 627 21.45 -18.65 -10.64
N ASP A 628 22.03 -19.71 -10.06
CA ASP A 628 22.59 -20.81 -10.85
C ASP A 628 21.50 -21.82 -11.27
N GLU A 629 21.16 -21.82 -12.56
CA GLU A 629 20.20 -22.75 -13.18
C GLU A 629 20.50 -24.23 -12.86
N LYS A 630 21.78 -24.61 -12.72
CA LYS A 630 22.16 -25.99 -12.41
C LYS A 630 21.90 -26.36 -10.95
N LYS A 631 21.85 -25.37 -10.05
CA LYS A 631 21.53 -25.55 -8.63
C LYS A 631 20.03 -25.53 -8.36
N ARG A 632 19.22 -24.95 -9.26
CA ARG A 632 17.76 -24.98 -9.17
C ARG A 632 17.17 -26.40 -9.29
N ALA A 633 17.68 -27.22 -10.20
CA ALA A 633 17.19 -28.59 -10.40
C ALA A 633 17.26 -29.48 -9.13
N PRO A 634 18.39 -29.52 -8.37
CA PRO A 634 18.44 -30.19 -7.08
C PRO A 634 17.42 -29.69 -6.05
N VAL A 635 17.09 -28.39 -6.05
CA VAL A 635 16.09 -27.82 -5.12
C VAL A 635 14.68 -28.30 -5.48
N LEU A 636 14.33 -28.32 -6.77
CA LEU A 636 13.08 -28.95 -7.23
C LEU A 636 13.05 -30.43 -6.83
N ASP A 637 14.12 -31.17 -7.05
CA ASP A 637 14.20 -32.60 -6.72
C ASP A 637 14.03 -32.90 -5.22
N GLN A 638 14.39 -31.96 -4.33
CA GLN A 638 14.14 -32.08 -2.88
C GLN A 638 12.66 -32.11 -2.52
N VAL A 639 11.80 -31.45 -3.30
CA VAL A 639 10.33 -31.50 -3.12
C VAL A 639 9.79 -32.89 -3.48
N GLY A 640 10.42 -33.54 -4.46
CA GLY A 640 10.05 -34.88 -4.93
C GLY A 640 8.73 -34.91 -5.69
N GLY A 641 8.14 -36.10 -5.82
CA GLY A 641 6.85 -36.25 -6.50
C GLY A 641 6.92 -36.21 -8.04
N LYS A 642 5.77 -35.94 -8.66
CA LYS A 642 5.58 -35.97 -10.11
C LYS A 642 6.24 -34.74 -10.74
N LYS A 643 6.94 -34.92 -11.87
CA LYS A 643 7.33 -33.81 -12.74
C LYS A 643 6.08 -33.20 -13.36
N ILE A 644 5.91 -31.90 -13.20
CA ILE A 644 4.85 -31.12 -13.82
C ILE A 644 5.44 -30.06 -14.74
N ARG A 645 4.61 -29.58 -15.65
CA ARG A 645 4.90 -28.36 -16.41
C ARG A 645 3.79 -27.37 -16.11
N VAL A 646 4.19 -26.16 -15.76
CA VAL A 646 3.28 -25.08 -15.40
C VAL A 646 3.52 -23.94 -16.37
N LYS A 647 2.44 -23.39 -16.94
CA LYS A 647 2.54 -22.16 -17.71
C LYS A 647 2.64 -21.00 -16.73
N ILE A 648 3.72 -20.22 -16.83
CA ILE A 648 3.89 -18.97 -16.10
C ILE A 648 3.74 -17.84 -17.11
N GLY A 649 2.89 -16.87 -16.79
CA GLY A 649 2.45 -15.89 -17.79
C GLY A 649 1.80 -16.60 -18.98
N SER A 650 1.92 -16.01 -20.17
CA SER A 650 1.05 -16.40 -21.28
C SER A 650 1.59 -17.46 -22.24
N ASP A 651 2.83 -17.95 -22.16
CA ASP A 651 3.22 -19.14 -22.95
C ASP A 651 4.48 -19.93 -22.55
N GLU A 652 5.21 -19.56 -21.49
CA GLU A 652 6.41 -20.30 -21.11
C GLU A 652 6.07 -21.47 -20.17
N GLU A 653 6.27 -22.71 -20.64
CA GLU A 653 6.21 -23.90 -19.80
C GLU A 653 7.47 -23.99 -18.95
N ARG A 654 7.30 -23.94 -17.64
CA ARG A 654 8.37 -24.14 -16.66
C ARG A 654 8.27 -25.51 -16.02
N GLU A 655 9.44 -26.08 -15.72
CA GLU A 655 9.51 -27.35 -15.01
C GLU A 655 9.18 -27.14 -13.52
N GLY A 656 8.43 -28.08 -12.98
CA GLY A 656 8.10 -28.10 -11.57
C GLY A 656 7.93 -29.50 -11.01
N ARG A 657 7.69 -29.55 -9.71
CA ARG A 657 7.50 -30.77 -8.92
C ARG A 657 6.23 -30.65 -8.10
N ASP A 658 5.39 -31.67 -8.14
CA ASP A 658 4.17 -31.78 -7.32
C ASP A 658 4.19 -33.10 -6.56
N ASN A 659 4.28 -33.01 -5.23
CA ASN A 659 4.24 -34.18 -4.34
C ASN A 659 2.84 -34.44 -3.73
N GLY A 660 1.81 -33.72 -4.19
CA GLY A 660 0.43 -33.81 -3.74
C GLY A 660 0.06 -32.82 -2.63
N VAL A 661 1.03 -32.15 -2.01
CA VAL A 661 0.81 -31.12 -0.98
C VAL A 661 1.67 -29.88 -1.18
N VAL A 662 2.89 -30.02 -1.69
CA VAL A 662 3.77 -28.92 -2.07
C VAL A 662 4.01 -28.99 -3.58
N LEU A 663 3.83 -27.86 -4.23
CA LEU A 663 4.21 -27.61 -5.60
C LEU A 663 5.44 -26.70 -5.58
N ALA A 664 6.43 -27.00 -6.40
CA ALA A 664 7.56 -26.12 -6.64
C ALA A 664 7.75 -25.92 -8.13
N VAL A 665 7.98 -24.68 -8.56
CA VAL A 665 8.10 -24.32 -9.98
C VAL A 665 9.29 -23.38 -10.13
N ASP A 666 10.10 -23.60 -11.16
CA ASP A 666 11.14 -22.64 -11.58
C ASP A 666 10.46 -21.42 -12.21
N GLU A 667 10.56 -20.24 -11.58
CA GLU A 667 9.87 -19.03 -12.07
C GLU A 667 10.63 -18.37 -13.23
N GLY A 668 11.91 -18.69 -13.43
CA GLY A 668 12.85 -17.84 -14.16
C GLY A 668 13.33 -16.66 -13.29
N GLY A 669 14.26 -15.86 -13.81
CA GLY A 669 14.78 -14.68 -13.11
C GLY A 669 15.36 -15.00 -11.73
N ASP A 670 16.10 -16.11 -11.64
CA ASP A 670 16.84 -16.53 -10.44
C ASP A 670 16.00 -17.00 -9.25
N SER A 671 14.76 -17.47 -9.46
CA SER A 671 13.90 -17.90 -8.34
C SER A 671 13.11 -19.21 -8.57
N ILE A 672 12.78 -19.88 -7.46
CA ILE A 672 11.89 -21.04 -7.38
C ILE A 672 10.76 -20.70 -6.42
N GLY A 673 9.52 -20.73 -6.90
CA GLY A 673 8.34 -20.55 -6.06
C GLY A 673 7.83 -21.85 -5.48
N PHE A 674 7.29 -21.77 -4.27
CA PHE A 674 6.66 -22.89 -3.59
C PHE A 674 5.20 -22.55 -3.30
N SER A 675 4.31 -23.51 -3.53
CA SER A 675 2.88 -23.38 -3.23
C SER A 675 2.36 -24.59 -2.45
N LEU A 676 1.47 -24.33 -1.49
CA LEU A 676 0.76 -25.31 -0.69
C LEU A 676 -0.58 -25.66 -1.33
N ARG A 677 -0.76 -26.94 -1.68
CA ARG A 677 -2.08 -27.52 -1.97
C ARG A 677 -2.76 -27.94 -0.67
N THR A 678 -3.72 -27.14 -0.22
CA THR A 678 -4.36 -27.30 1.10
C THR A 678 -5.19 -28.57 1.25
N SER A 679 -5.76 -29.08 0.15
CA SER A 679 -6.52 -30.35 0.14
C SER A 679 -5.67 -31.56 0.55
N GLY A 680 -4.36 -31.54 0.29
CA GLY A 680 -3.40 -32.57 0.72
C GLY A 680 -2.85 -32.38 2.14
N LEU A 681 -3.09 -31.22 2.76
CA LEU A 681 -2.40 -30.79 3.99
C LEU A 681 -2.64 -31.74 5.16
N ARG A 682 -3.87 -32.21 5.36
CA ARG A 682 -4.22 -33.10 6.49
C ARG A 682 -3.43 -34.40 6.47
N ALA A 683 -3.21 -34.97 5.29
CA ALA A 683 -2.49 -36.23 5.14
C ALA A 683 -0.97 -36.05 5.24
N HIS A 684 -0.45 -34.87 4.89
CA HIS A 684 0.99 -34.64 4.67
C HIS A 684 1.58 -33.48 5.48
N ARG A 685 1.03 -33.15 6.65
CA ARG A 685 1.47 -32.02 7.49
C ARG A 685 2.98 -31.93 7.73
N ALA A 686 3.63 -33.06 7.99
CA ALA A 686 5.07 -33.10 8.27
C ALA A 686 5.94 -32.66 7.09
N ALA A 687 5.45 -32.85 5.85
CA ALA A 687 6.17 -32.45 4.64
C ALA A 687 6.17 -30.92 4.43
N VAL A 688 5.22 -30.20 5.04
CA VAL A 688 5.05 -28.74 4.88
C VAL A 688 5.80 -27.97 5.97
N LEU A 689 6.05 -28.58 7.13
CA LEU A 689 6.71 -27.92 8.27
C LEU A 689 8.02 -27.20 7.93
N PRO A 690 8.96 -27.78 7.15
CA PRO A 690 10.22 -27.10 6.82
C PRO A 690 10.02 -25.76 6.11
N TYR A 691 8.96 -25.62 5.30
CA TYR A 691 8.62 -24.40 4.58
C TYR A 691 7.99 -23.34 5.49
N LEU A 692 7.23 -23.76 6.51
CA LEU A 692 6.61 -22.82 7.47
C LEU A 692 7.59 -22.31 8.52
N THR A 693 8.68 -23.03 8.75
CA THR A 693 9.71 -22.69 9.76
C THR A 693 11.03 -22.21 9.17
N GLY A 694 11.22 -22.35 7.85
CA GLY A 694 12.42 -21.92 7.15
C GLY A 694 12.55 -20.40 7.22
N THR A 695 13.78 -19.91 7.29
CA THR A 695 14.14 -18.50 7.10
C THR A 695 15.22 -18.48 6.04
N ASP A 696 15.18 -17.55 5.09
CA ASP A 696 16.32 -17.32 4.19
C ASP A 696 17.53 -16.75 4.97
N GLU A 697 18.64 -16.48 4.27
CA GLU A 697 19.87 -15.95 4.87
C GLU A 697 19.68 -14.53 5.46
N ASP A 698 18.64 -13.80 5.03
CA ASP A 698 18.26 -12.46 5.49
C ASP A 698 17.12 -12.46 6.53
N GLY A 699 16.60 -13.65 6.89
CA GLY A 699 15.54 -13.83 7.88
C GLY A 699 14.11 -13.58 7.37
N GLY A 700 13.92 -13.40 6.06
CA GLY A 700 12.63 -13.21 5.40
C GLY A 700 12.05 -14.53 4.87
N VAL A 701 10.73 -14.69 4.97
CA VAL A 701 9.97 -15.52 4.04
C VAL A 701 8.68 -14.76 3.78
N TYR A 702 8.56 -14.18 2.58
CA TYR A 702 7.33 -13.52 2.16
C TYR A 702 6.28 -14.57 1.75
N GLY A 703 5.00 -14.33 2.07
CA GLY A 703 3.88 -15.15 1.56
C GLY A 703 3.67 -16.51 2.23
N VAL A 704 3.93 -16.65 3.55
CA VAL A 704 3.63 -17.88 4.32
C VAL A 704 2.46 -17.75 5.28
N ASP A 705 1.88 -16.57 5.43
CA ASP A 705 0.88 -16.29 6.47
C ASP A 705 -0.44 -17.01 6.18
N GLY A 706 -0.86 -17.05 4.91
CA GLY A 706 -1.97 -17.84 4.44
C GLY A 706 -1.75 -19.33 4.66
N ALA A 707 -0.55 -19.84 4.39
CA ALA A 707 -0.21 -21.24 4.60
C ALA A 707 -0.22 -21.63 6.09
N LYS A 708 0.32 -20.77 6.97
CA LYS A 708 0.23 -20.91 8.43
C LYS A 708 -1.22 -20.89 8.92
N ALA A 709 -2.03 -19.98 8.39
CA ALA A 709 -3.45 -19.88 8.68
C ALA A 709 -4.21 -21.16 8.27
N ALA A 710 -3.98 -21.69 7.06
CA ALA A 710 -4.53 -22.96 6.62
C ALA A 710 -4.05 -24.14 7.48
N TYR A 711 -2.77 -24.13 7.88
CA TYR A 711 -2.20 -25.15 8.76
C TYR A 711 -2.97 -25.23 10.08
N TYR A 712 -3.25 -24.09 10.70
CA TYR A 712 -4.06 -24.03 11.93
C TYR A 712 -5.53 -24.38 11.69
N LEU A 713 -6.20 -23.78 10.69
CA LEU A 713 -7.63 -24.01 10.43
C LEU A 713 -7.94 -25.48 10.12
N LEU A 714 -7.04 -26.18 9.42
CA LEU A 714 -7.19 -27.63 9.14
C LEU A 714 -6.60 -28.53 10.24
N SER A 715 -6.28 -27.98 11.42
CA SER A 715 -5.82 -28.75 12.58
C SER A 715 -6.99 -29.37 13.35
N LYS A 716 -6.72 -30.45 14.08
CA LYS A 716 -7.70 -31.04 15.01
C LYS A 716 -8.11 -30.07 16.13
N ASP A 717 -7.16 -29.24 16.57
CA ASP A 717 -7.37 -28.27 17.64
C ASP A 717 -8.40 -27.20 17.25
N CYS A 718 -8.32 -26.68 16.03
CA CYS A 718 -9.31 -25.74 15.51
C CYS A 718 -10.67 -26.43 15.28
N GLU A 719 -10.69 -27.67 14.79
CA GLU A 719 -11.93 -28.44 14.61
C GLU A 719 -12.65 -28.69 15.94
N GLU A 720 -11.91 -29.09 16.97
CA GLU A 720 -12.46 -29.28 18.31
C GLU A 720 -12.98 -27.97 18.91
N LEU A 721 -12.27 -26.86 18.70
CA LEU A 721 -12.72 -25.52 19.11
C LEU A 721 -14.06 -25.17 18.46
N VAL A 722 -14.14 -25.25 17.13
CA VAL A 722 -15.36 -24.91 16.39
C VAL A 722 -16.51 -25.83 16.77
N GLU A 723 -16.25 -27.13 16.94
CA GLU A 723 -17.29 -28.07 17.35
C GLU A 723 -17.77 -27.83 18.79
N SER A 724 -16.87 -27.38 19.67
CA SER A 724 -17.25 -26.97 21.04
C SER A 724 -18.19 -25.76 21.03
N VAL A 725 -17.98 -24.80 20.12
CA VAL A 725 -18.89 -23.67 19.93
C VAL A 725 -20.23 -24.15 19.37
N ARG A 726 -20.21 -25.02 18.34
CA ARG A 726 -21.41 -25.57 17.69
C ARG A 726 -22.30 -26.37 18.64
N ARG A 727 -21.70 -27.12 19.57
CA ARG A 727 -22.39 -28.01 20.51
C ARG A 727 -22.37 -27.52 21.96
N SER A 728 -22.08 -26.23 22.19
CA SER A 728 -21.99 -25.70 23.55
C SER A 728 -23.32 -25.91 24.27
N THR A 729 -23.25 -26.50 25.46
CA THR A 729 -24.39 -26.71 26.38
C THR A 729 -24.31 -25.81 27.61
N ALA A 730 -23.34 -24.90 27.62
CA ALA A 730 -23.19 -23.94 28.70
C ALA A 730 -24.34 -22.91 28.69
N PRO A 731 -24.73 -22.36 29.85
CA PRO A 731 -25.81 -21.38 29.92
C PRO A 731 -25.53 -20.13 29.09
N GLU A 732 -26.57 -19.55 28.49
CA GLU A 732 -26.47 -18.26 27.79
C GLU A 732 -25.92 -17.16 28.72
N GLY A 733 -25.06 -16.29 28.19
CA GLY A 733 -24.35 -15.26 28.94
C GLY A 733 -23.14 -15.75 29.76
N SER A 734 -22.90 -17.06 29.84
CA SER A 734 -21.70 -17.60 30.52
C SER A 734 -20.47 -17.60 29.60
N TYR A 735 -19.28 -17.49 30.20
CA TYR A 735 -18.01 -17.56 29.47
C TYR A 735 -17.38 -18.94 29.65
N GLU A 736 -17.08 -19.63 28.56
CA GLU A 736 -16.38 -20.93 28.63
C GLU A 736 -14.90 -20.80 29.00
N LEU A 737 -14.35 -19.58 29.00
CA LEU A 737 -13.07 -19.28 29.65
C LEU A 737 -13.12 -19.43 31.18
N ASP A 738 -14.29 -19.54 31.80
CA ASP A 738 -14.39 -20.01 33.18
C ASP A 738 -14.24 -21.54 33.22
N PRO A 739 -13.17 -22.09 33.82
CA PRO A 739 -12.99 -23.54 33.90
C PRO A 739 -14.10 -24.25 34.67
N ARG A 740 -14.87 -23.55 35.52
CA ARG A 740 -16.05 -24.10 36.21
C ARG A 740 -17.25 -24.29 35.26
N VAL A 741 -17.19 -23.70 34.06
CA VAL A 741 -18.17 -23.89 32.99
C VAL A 741 -17.67 -24.94 32.01
N SER A 742 -16.45 -24.78 31.49
CA SER A 742 -15.93 -25.62 30.40
C SER A 742 -15.28 -26.93 30.86
N ALA A 743 -14.69 -26.99 32.06
CA ALA A 743 -13.82 -28.09 32.52
C ALA A 743 -14.05 -28.44 34.01
N LYS A 744 -15.31 -28.69 34.40
CA LYS A 744 -15.74 -28.94 35.78
C LYS A 744 -14.98 -30.10 36.44
N GLU A 745 -14.78 -31.17 35.68
CA GLU A 745 -14.07 -32.37 36.12
C GLU A 745 -12.60 -32.04 36.40
N THR A 746 -11.95 -31.25 35.54
CA THR A 746 -10.57 -30.79 35.74
C THR A 746 -10.44 -29.91 36.98
N VAL A 747 -11.41 -29.02 37.23
CA VAL A 747 -11.45 -28.22 38.46
C VAL A 747 -11.55 -29.15 39.68
N ALA A 748 -12.46 -30.13 39.65
CA ALA A 748 -12.63 -31.09 40.75
C ALA A 748 -11.35 -31.89 41.02
N SER A 749 -10.70 -32.41 39.97
CA SER A 749 -9.43 -33.14 40.10
C SER A 749 -8.31 -32.27 40.67
N LEU A 750 -8.19 -31.01 40.22
CA LEU A 750 -7.18 -30.10 40.73
C LEU A 750 -7.40 -29.78 42.21
N ARG A 751 -8.66 -29.58 42.62
CA ARG A 751 -9.03 -29.35 44.04
C ARG A 751 -8.59 -30.52 44.90
N GLU A 752 -8.87 -31.76 44.47
CA GLU A 752 -8.46 -32.96 45.19
C GLU A 752 -6.94 -33.07 45.30
N ALA A 753 -6.21 -32.78 44.21
CA ALA A 753 -4.75 -32.89 44.18
C ALA A 753 -4.02 -31.81 45.01
N THR A 754 -4.61 -30.63 45.18
CA THR A 754 -3.95 -29.46 45.80
C THR A 754 -4.56 -29.04 47.15
N GLY A 755 -5.75 -29.55 47.49
CA GLY A 755 -6.51 -29.10 48.65
C GLY A 755 -7.04 -27.65 48.52
N LEU A 756 -7.05 -27.09 47.31
CA LEU A 756 -7.64 -25.77 47.03
C LEU A 756 -9.17 -25.82 47.07
N ASP A 757 -9.79 -24.70 47.42
CA ASP A 757 -11.22 -24.50 47.16
C ASP A 757 -11.49 -24.33 45.66
N GLU A 758 -12.77 -24.30 45.28
CA GLU A 758 -13.17 -24.24 43.87
C GLU A 758 -12.72 -22.97 43.15
N ASP A 759 -12.74 -21.83 43.83
CA ASP A 759 -12.37 -20.56 43.23
C ASP A 759 -10.85 -20.46 43.05
N ALA A 760 -10.08 -20.86 44.06
CA ALA A 760 -8.63 -20.90 43.94
C ALA A 760 -8.17 -21.91 42.88
N ALA A 761 -8.81 -23.08 42.77
CA ALA A 761 -8.53 -24.04 41.71
C ALA A 761 -8.86 -23.49 40.32
N ALA A 762 -10.01 -22.81 40.16
CA ALA A 762 -10.39 -22.17 38.90
C ALA A 762 -9.40 -21.07 38.49
N LEU A 763 -9.04 -20.18 39.44
CA LEU A 763 -8.04 -19.14 39.20
C LEU A 763 -6.68 -19.75 38.87
N TYR A 764 -6.29 -20.85 39.51
CA TYR A 764 -5.00 -21.48 39.22
C TYR A 764 -4.96 -22.10 37.81
N LEU A 765 -6.02 -22.74 37.34
CA LEU A 765 -6.11 -23.22 35.96
C LEU A 765 -6.03 -22.07 34.94
N GLN A 766 -6.73 -20.96 35.20
CA GLN A 766 -6.62 -19.76 34.37
C GLN A 766 -5.20 -19.19 34.37
N MET A 767 -4.53 -19.18 35.53
CA MET A 767 -3.14 -18.77 35.66
C MET A 767 -2.18 -19.70 34.94
N LEU A 768 -2.46 -21.01 34.86
CA LEU A 768 -1.63 -21.99 34.17
C LEU A 768 -1.79 -21.92 32.64
N ALA A 769 -2.99 -21.66 32.15
CA ALA A 769 -3.33 -21.89 30.75
C ALA A 769 -3.51 -20.62 29.91
N LEU A 770 -4.08 -19.55 30.48
CA LEU A 770 -4.36 -18.32 29.72
C LEU A 770 -3.07 -17.52 29.46
N PRO A 771 -2.91 -16.94 28.25
CA PRO A 771 -1.76 -16.10 27.94
C PRO A 771 -1.59 -14.93 28.91
N ASN A 772 -2.66 -14.14 29.11
CA ASN A 772 -2.65 -13.01 30.02
C ASN A 772 -3.93 -12.89 30.88
N PRO A 773 -4.04 -13.66 31.98
CA PRO A 773 -5.18 -13.64 32.88
C PRO A 773 -5.16 -12.39 33.78
N THR A 774 -5.49 -11.23 33.20
CA THR A 774 -5.60 -9.98 33.98
C THR A 774 -6.77 -10.06 34.97
N LYS A 775 -6.69 -9.29 36.06
CA LYS A 775 -7.79 -9.20 37.03
C LYS A 775 -9.10 -8.78 36.36
N LYS A 776 -9.07 -7.84 35.41
CA LYS A 776 -10.26 -7.42 34.65
C LYS A 776 -10.89 -8.59 33.88
N LEU A 777 -10.07 -9.36 33.16
CA LEU A 777 -10.52 -10.52 32.41
C LEU A 777 -11.14 -11.58 33.34
N VAL A 778 -10.45 -11.96 34.41
CA VAL A 778 -10.91 -13.00 35.34
C VAL A 778 -12.24 -12.60 36.02
N LEU A 779 -12.37 -11.34 36.44
CA LEU A 779 -13.62 -10.86 37.03
C LEU A 779 -14.79 -10.95 36.04
N LEU A 780 -14.56 -10.58 34.77
CA LEU A 780 -15.55 -10.67 33.70
C LEU A 780 -15.97 -12.13 33.47
N VAL A 781 -15.02 -13.02 33.16
CA VAL A 781 -15.35 -14.38 32.73
C VAL A 781 -15.91 -15.25 33.86
N ASN A 782 -15.45 -15.05 35.10
CA ASN A 782 -15.93 -15.83 36.25
C ASN A 782 -17.18 -15.23 36.91
N GLY A 783 -17.64 -14.05 36.47
CA GLY A 783 -18.73 -13.30 37.11
C GLY A 783 -18.41 -12.93 38.56
N TRP A 784 -17.14 -12.66 38.87
CA TRP A 784 -16.66 -12.42 40.23
C TRP A 784 -16.68 -10.94 40.60
N LYS A 785 -16.87 -10.68 41.90
CA LYS A 785 -16.56 -9.38 42.50
C LYS A 785 -15.08 -9.34 42.93
N PRO A 786 -14.45 -8.16 43.00
CA PRO A 786 -13.03 -8.03 43.37
C PRO A 786 -12.62 -8.78 44.64
N ALA A 787 -13.44 -8.74 45.70
CA ALA A 787 -13.13 -9.43 46.97
C ALA A 787 -13.00 -10.95 46.82
N ARG A 788 -13.76 -11.57 45.90
CA ARG A 788 -13.69 -13.02 45.64
C ARG A 788 -12.40 -13.39 44.92
N TYR A 789 -11.96 -12.55 43.97
CA TYR A 789 -10.65 -12.70 43.33
C TYR A 789 -9.50 -12.61 44.34
N GLU A 790 -9.54 -11.62 45.25
CA GLU A 790 -8.48 -11.45 46.25
C GLU A 790 -8.36 -12.66 47.20
N ALA A 791 -9.49 -13.20 47.64
CA ALA A 791 -9.49 -14.40 48.49
C ALA A 791 -8.86 -15.61 47.77
N ALA A 792 -9.23 -15.84 46.51
CA ALA A 792 -8.65 -16.91 45.70
C ALA A 792 -7.15 -16.68 45.44
N ALA A 793 -6.74 -15.46 45.09
CA ALA A 793 -5.34 -15.11 44.86
C ALA A 793 -4.48 -15.33 46.11
N GLN A 794 -4.96 -14.88 47.28
CA GLN A 794 -4.27 -15.09 48.57
C GLN A 794 -4.12 -16.57 48.92
N ALA A 795 -5.11 -17.41 48.60
CA ALA A 795 -5.00 -18.85 48.80
C ALA A 795 -3.88 -19.46 47.95
N LEU A 796 -3.73 -19.03 46.70
CA LEU A 796 -2.65 -19.48 45.80
C LEU A 796 -1.27 -19.01 46.25
N VAL A 797 -1.16 -17.76 46.72
CA VAL A 797 0.09 -17.20 47.27
C VAL A 797 0.49 -17.96 48.54
N LYS A 798 -0.46 -18.23 49.45
CA LYS A 798 -0.21 -18.98 50.68
C LYS A 798 0.32 -20.39 50.42
N GLN A 799 -0.17 -21.05 49.36
CA GLN A 799 0.33 -22.36 48.92
C GLN A 799 1.59 -22.29 48.04
N LYS A 800 2.11 -21.09 47.76
CA LYS A 800 3.28 -20.84 46.90
C LYS A 800 3.13 -21.36 45.47
N LEU A 801 1.89 -21.46 44.99
CA LEU A 801 1.57 -21.84 43.61
C LEU A 801 1.72 -20.67 42.65
N VAL A 802 1.60 -19.45 43.17
CA VAL A 802 1.87 -18.19 42.48
C VAL A 802 2.75 -17.29 43.36
N ILE A 803 3.39 -16.31 42.73
CA ILE A 803 4.17 -15.27 43.40
C ILE A 803 3.52 -13.90 43.17
N GLU A 804 3.62 -13.03 44.18
CA GLU A 804 3.24 -11.62 44.04
C GLU A 804 4.40 -10.81 43.45
N GLY A 805 4.11 -9.82 42.62
CA GLY A 805 5.13 -8.93 42.10
C GLY A 805 4.64 -7.95 41.04
N LYS A 806 5.60 -7.26 40.41
CA LYS A 806 5.35 -6.43 39.23
C LYS A 806 6.22 -6.94 38.09
N ARG A 807 5.59 -7.20 36.94
CA ARG A 807 6.26 -7.56 35.70
C ARG A 807 5.87 -6.56 34.61
N GLU A 808 6.84 -6.28 33.75
CA GLU A 808 6.70 -5.34 32.64
C GLU A 808 5.53 -5.76 31.73
N ARG A 809 4.65 -4.79 31.38
CA ARG A 809 3.49 -4.97 30.47
C ARG A 809 2.46 -6.04 30.86
N ALA A 810 2.49 -6.55 32.09
CA ALA A 810 1.60 -7.65 32.50
C ALA A 810 0.20 -7.21 32.98
N GLY A 811 0.05 -6.02 33.56
CA GLY A 811 -1.25 -5.52 34.05
C GLY A 811 -1.90 -6.36 35.17
N ARG A 812 -1.11 -7.16 35.90
CA ARG A 812 -1.55 -8.04 37.01
C ARG A 812 -0.50 -8.13 38.12
N GLU A 813 -0.91 -8.65 39.28
CA GLU A 813 -0.14 -8.64 40.53
C GLU A 813 0.36 -10.03 40.97
N ILE A 814 -0.23 -11.10 40.43
CA ILE A 814 0.19 -12.49 40.69
C ILE A 814 0.70 -13.17 39.41
N PHE A 815 1.69 -14.04 39.56
CA PHE A 815 2.40 -14.71 38.46
C PHE A 815 2.73 -16.16 38.79
N LEU A 816 2.84 -17.01 37.77
CA LEU A 816 3.46 -18.33 37.98
C LEU A 816 4.96 -18.16 38.32
N PRO A 817 5.53 -19.00 39.20
CA PRO A 817 6.97 -19.06 39.40
C PRO A 817 7.72 -19.38 38.09
N GLY A 818 8.82 -18.68 37.82
CA GLY A 818 9.72 -18.98 36.69
C GLY A 818 10.21 -17.78 35.88
N ALA A 819 10.84 -18.10 34.75
CA ALA A 819 11.38 -17.11 33.81
C ALA A 819 10.29 -16.28 33.13
N TRP A 820 10.66 -15.06 32.73
CA TRP A 820 9.77 -14.11 32.07
C TRP A 820 10.20 -13.95 30.62
N ASP A 821 9.32 -14.25 29.66
CA ASP A 821 9.59 -14.07 28.24
C ASP A 821 9.30 -12.63 27.84
N LYS A 822 10.35 -11.90 27.45
CA LYS A 822 10.28 -10.52 26.97
C LYS A 822 10.26 -10.41 25.44
N LYS A 823 10.36 -11.53 24.70
CA LYS A 823 10.71 -11.55 23.27
C LYS A 823 9.57 -11.77 22.27
N SER A 824 8.32 -11.92 22.69
CA SER A 824 7.19 -12.02 21.75
C SER A 824 6.72 -10.63 21.31
N ARG A 825 6.72 -10.38 19.99
CA ARG A 825 5.83 -9.38 19.38
C ARG A 825 4.41 -9.79 19.81
N GLY A 826 3.74 -9.00 20.64
CA GLY A 826 2.33 -9.21 20.96
C GLY A 826 1.91 -9.39 22.42
N LEU A 827 2.73 -9.87 23.38
CA LEU A 827 2.41 -9.89 24.84
C LEU A 827 3.56 -10.49 25.67
N SER A 828 3.92 -9.91 26.84
CA SER A 828 4.91 -10.48 27.77
C SER A 828 4.26 -11.40 28.81
N MET A 829 4.81 -12.62 28.99
CA MET A 829 4.20 -13.66 29.85
C MET A 829 5.24 -14.61 30.48
N GLU A 830 4.79 -15.46 31.40
CA GLU A 830 5.64 -16.49 32.01
C GLU A 830 6.10 -17.50 30.94
N ALA A 831 7.41 -17.75 30.83
CA ALA A 831 7.99 -18.62 29.80
C ALA A 831 7.41 -20.05 29.82
N TYR A 832 6.94 -20.50 30.99
CA TYR A 832 6.21 -21.74 31.17
C TYR A 832 5.02 -21.87 30.20
N LYS A 833 4.35 -20.76 29.87
CA LYS A 833 3.16 -20.74 29.01
C LYS A 833 3.46 -20.70 27.52
N ALA A 834 4.73 -20.70 27.11
CA ALA A 834 5.10 -20.66 25.69
C ALA A 834 4.52 -21.84 24.87
N SER A 835 4.19 -22.95 25.53
CA SER A 835 3.63 -24.15 24.88
C SER A 835 2.09 -24.20 24.89
N THR A 836 1.39 -23.19 25.41
CA THR A 836 -0.08 -23.21 25.52
C THR A 836 -0.78 -22.64 24.28
N TRP A 837 -0.02 -22.20 23.28
CA TRP A 837 -0.52 -21.62 22.05
C TRP A 837 0.41 -21.96 20.87
N ASP A 838 -0.12 -21.85 19.66
CA ASP A 838 0.59 -22.26 18.45
C ASP A 838 1.51 -21.13 17.92
N ARG A 839 2.77 -21.15 18.36
CA ARG A 839 3.83 -20.20 17.92
C ARG A 839 4.26 -20.37 16.47
N LEU A 840 3.85 -21.46 15.80
CA LEU A 840 4.13 -21.64 14.38
C LEU A 840 3.17 -20.80 13.54
N CYS A 841 1.89 -20.79 13.92
CA CYS A 841 0.83 -20.18 13.12
C CYS A 841 0.46 -18.76 13.55
N PHE A 842 0.87 -18.35 14.75
CA PHE A 842 0.54 -17.04 15.31
C PHE A 842 1.81 -16.35 15.81
N ASP A 843 1.86 -15.03 15.62
CA ASP A 843 2.94 -14.21 16.17
C ASP A 843 2.61 -13.72 17.59
N GLU A 844 1.31 -13.59 17.90
CA GLU A 844 0.80 -13.11 19.18
C GLU A 844 0.14 -14.23 19.99
N ALA A 845 0.32 -14.19 21.31
CA ALA A 845 -0.17 -15.23 22.20
C ALA A 845 -1.70 -15.13 22.39
N GLN A 846 -2.42 -16.19 21.99
CA GLN A 846 -3.88 -16.30 22.12
C GLN A 846 -4.33 -17.74 22.44
N VAL A 847 -5.61 -17.93 22.75
CA VAL A 847 -6.18 -19.25 23.02
C VAL A 847 -6.56 -19.92 21.70
N THR A 848 -5.78 -20.91 21.26
CA THR A 848 -5.91 -21.57 19.94
C THR A 848 -6.62 -22.93 20.00
N VAL A 849 -7.25 -23.27 21.12
CA VAL A 849 -7.92 -24.56 21.37
C VAL A 849 -9.22 -24.30 22.14
N ALA A 850 -10.14 -25.28 22.13
CA ALA A 850 -11.33 -25.23 22.98
C ALA A 850 -10.95 -24.97 24.45
N PRO A 851 -11.64 -24.08 25.20
CA PRO A 851 -11.30 -23.80 26.60
C PRO A 851 -11.23 -25.04 27.50
N ARG A 852 -12.09 -26.04 27.27
CA ARG A 852 -11.99 -27.34 27.97
C ARG A 852 -10.63 -28.01 27.73
N THR A 853 -10.29 -28.23 26.45
CA THR A 853 -9.04 -28.86 26.03
C THR A 853 -7.83 -28.08 26.55
N LEU A 854 -7.90 -26.74 26.57
CA LEU A 854 -6.87 -25.88 27.13
C LEU A 854 -6.58 -26.21 28.60
N TYR A 855 -7.63 -26.28 29.44
CA TYR A 855 -7.49 -26.56 30.86
C TYR A 855 -7.09 -28.01 31.15
N GLU A 856 -7.62 -28.96 30.39
CA GLU A 856 -7.23 -30.38 30.49
C GLU A 856 -5.74 -30.57 30.16
N ARG A 857 -5.23 -29.93 29.10
CA ARG A 857 -3.80 -29.96 28.74
C ARG A 857 -2.94 -29.32 29.83
N ALA A 858 -3.36 -28.18 30.36
CA ALA A 858 -2.63 -27.50 31.44
C ALA A 858 -2.55 -28.37 32.71
N TYR A 859 -3.66 -29.01 33.09
CA TYR A 859 -3.69 -29.91 34.24
C TYR A 859 -2.91 -31.21 34.01
N ALA A 860 -2.99 -31.80 32.82
CA ALA A 860 -2.22 -32.99 32.46
C ALA A 860 -0.71 -32.72 32.53
N ARG A 861 -0.28 -31.55 32.05
CA ARG A 861 1.11 -31.10 32.13
C ARG A 861 1.57 -30.89 33.59
N LEU A 862 0.74 -30.24 34.40
CA LEU A 862 1.02 -30.09 35.84
C LEU A 862 1.13 -31.45 36.54
N SER A 863 0.25 -32.39 36.19
CA SER A 863 0.15 -33.72 36.80
C SER A 863 1.29 -34.66 36.37
N SER A 864 1.87 -34.45 35.18
CA SER A 864 3.05 -35.20 34.72
C SER A 864 4.36 -34.75 35.36
N GLY A 865 4.31 -33.72 36.22
CA GLY A 865 5.46 -33.19 36.95
C GLY A 865 6.15 -32.00 36.27
N ASP A 866 5.68 -31.57 35.10
CA ASP A 866 6.11 -30.32 34.47
C ASP A 866 5.40 -29.14 35.15
N LYS A 867 6.04 -28.59 36.19
CA LYS A 867 5.49 -27.54 37.04
C LYS A 867 6.17 -26.20 36.75
N PRO A 868 5.45 -25.06 36.90
CA PRO A 868 6.07 -23.75 36.82
C PRO A 868 7.20 -23.59 37.85
N GLY A 869 8.37 -23.16 37.40
CA GLY A 869 9.56 -22.98 38.24
C GLY A 869 10.72 -22.35 37.48
N PHE A 870 11.77 -21.97 38.21
CA PHE A 870 13.06 -21.62 37.59
C PHE A 870 13.76 -22.93 37.19
N GLU A 871 14.26 -23.04 35.96
CA GLU A 871 15.02 -24.22 35.54
C GLU A 871 16.24 -24.41 36.46
N ASP A 872 16.39 -25.60 37.06
CA ASP A 872 17.65 -26.01 37.67
C ASP A 872 18.68 -26.21 36.55
N VAL A 873 19.59 -25.25 36.38
CA VAL A 873 20.65 -25.22 35.35
C VAL A 873 21.59 -26.44 35.40
N THR A 874 21.43 -27.35 36.37
CA THR A 874 22.26 -28.55 36.55
C THR A 874 21.83 -29.79 35.74
N LYS A 875 20.75 -29.75 34.94
CA LYS A 875 20.24 -30.95 34.23
C LYS A 875 20.03 -30.85 32.71
N ARG A 876 20.74 -29.98 32.00
CA ARG A 876 20.93 -30.14 30.53
C ARG A 876 22.35 -30.62 30.22
N LYS A 877 22.52 -31.94 30.11
CA LYS A 877 23.52 -32.48 29.19
C LYS A 877 23.01 -32.16 27.79
N GLN A 878 23.75 -31.32 27.07
CA GLN A 878 23.54 -31.07 25.65
C GLN A 878 23.41 -32.40 24.92
N LYS A 879 22.32 -32.56 24.17
CA LYS A 879 22.22 -33.47 23.04
C LYS A 879 21.57 -32.73 21.90
#